data_AF-A0A3M9YMN8-F1
#
_entry.id   AF-A0A3M9YMN8-F1
#
_cell.length_a   1.000
_cell.length_b   1.000
_cell.length_c   1.000
_cell.angle_alpha   90.00
_cell.angle_beta   90.00
_cell.angle_gamma   90.00
#
_symmetry.space_group_name_H-M   'P 1'
#
loop_
_entity.id
_entity.type
_entity.pdbx_description
1 polymer ?
#
loop_
_entity_poly.entity_id
_entity_poly.type
_entity_poly.pdbx_seq_one_letter_code
_entity_poly.pdbx_strand_id
1 'polypeptide(L)'
;MTASKDIVDLVAKANARGPTSGFTDVDDDAEELPTEFDIENAQVFKPLKVGDLTLQHRIVHAALGRSRAINSAESPLAIKYFAQRTTPGALMISQATGVSLESKAWPWSANLETEEQKTAVANIVQVVHEKGGFWFQQLTHVGRCTSPGLVKLARKQIGLKTPPYYGYLPVSASAVAESGVNTHSGEPFGVPHALTVEEIQGIVSDFKRAATLAASAGADGIELLAGNGFLLDQFLHDNINQREDHYGGSVENRSRFVLEIVDAVSEVVGYQRVGVRLSPFSNFHETDGSQPLEQSLHLSRELAQRGVAYLHVAEGRVSRNLGIAENLARLAAKGIAPEDVSLRPFRRLLAEVKPSKPEYTPTVLVGNGGYTAASGILTVEEDQADAVSYGRRFISNPDLVQRLRLRRQLTPYDRSTFYTHGAEGYTSYGDSETSKEDTSLSNNQPAPQDVTASEATEANKDESPLQGNAQTQEPRPKRVAVIGAGVSGLVTAAAFNRLGGFELKIFERKSVPGGVWVYDPVSTTVPQFPAPEPSQIDPPLPRPDIALPGDAPHSTRQRFLSSPIYDSLVANIPYSVMGGTTELTLPPPANTESQYLTALEVSEFISKAATKHNYLIQYNTSVEDVRNLPQGGVRLLLRRENAGGTDTWYEEDFDHVVVATGHNSVPRVPEIPGLESWKGGLQHVVTWRSGEEFKDKTILVIGTSESAIDLVLQSLPHAKGDVHVSQRTPHPRYPTIFQRPGVKVVQTIDHFTEDEIHLVDGTVLRDIDHVVFATGYFYSSPFLANVRPPLGPGGHRVPGLYQHIFDIHSPNTIAFVGVVNASLTWLTWEKSAFLIALLWSGKIHLPSKEIQEKWEQDRLEEKGERLFHILDLPYERVLFFDEINELAAEYLSQEGADDTLLRGFPFEFILDLIAGRPAKLKHYGISEDVGGRGVPGATAVILDSADVENRGGQTDTPTSADSGVDFVSAEAKLLALEDRNIQPVHHQVQQAPAVISAA
;
A
#
# COMPACT_ATOMS: atom_id res chain seq x y z
N MET A 1 50.76 20.40 -22.87
CA MET A 1 50.33 19.56 -24.02
C MET A 1 50.03 18.11 -23.64
N THR A 2 50.55 17.57 -22.53
CA THR A 2 50.21 16.21 -22.06
C THR A 2 48.78 16.08 -21.51
N ALA A 3 48.31 17.00 -20.66
CA ALA A 3 46.97 16.97 -20.05
C ALA A 3 45.80 16.88 -21.06
N SER A 4 45.99 17.33 -22.31
CA SER A 4 44.99 17.19 -23.37
C SER A 4 44.74 15.74 -23.78
N LYS A 5 45.70 14.83 -23.56
CA LYS A 5 45.55 13.42 -23.94
C LYS A 5 44.94 12.60 -22.82
N ASP A 6 45.30 12.86 -21.56
CA ASP A 6 44.71 12.17 -20.41
C ASP A 6 43.22 12.53 -20.23
N ILE A 7 42.84 13.79 -20.49
CA ILE A 7 41.42 14.16 -20.62
C ILE A 7 40.76 13.39 -21.77
N VAL A 8 41.33 13.40 -22.98
CA VAL A 8 40.76 12.67 -24.14
C VAL A 8 40.67 11.16 -23.90
N ASP A 9 41.61 10.54 -23.17
CA ASP A 9 41.58 9.11 -22.84
C ASP A 9 40.62 8.79 -21.67
N LEU A 10 40.40 9.71 -20.71
CA LEU A 10 39.36 9.61 -19.68
C LEU A 10 37.96 9.74 -20.30
N VAL A 11 37.79 10.75 -21.14
CA VAL A 11 36.61 11.01 -21.97
C VAL A 11 36.34 9.83 -22.91
N ALA A 12 37.37 9.29 -23.56
CA ALA A 12 37.24 8.08 -24.37
C ALA A 12 36.92 6.85 -23.52
N LYS A 13 37.36 6.74 -22.26
CA LYS A 13 36.92 5.64 -21.36
C LYS A 13 35.47 5.81 -20.90
N ALA A 14 35.04 7.02 -20.56
CA ALA A 14 33.65 7.32 -20.21
C ALA A 14 32.71 7.04 -21.39
N ASN A 15 33.13 7.41 -22.61
CA ASN A 15 32.38 7.20 -23.85
C ASN A 15 32.52 5.78 -24.47
N ALA A 16 33.65 5.07 -24.26
CA ALA A 16 33.88 3.71 -24.77
C ALA A 16 33.45 2.62 -23.78
N ARG A 17 33.05 3.01 -22.56
CA ARG A 17 31.98 2.31 -21.86
C ARG A 17 30.70 2.52 -22.68
N GLY A 18 30.50 1.65 -23.67
CA GLY A 18 29.15 1.23 -24.03
C GLY A 18 28.40 0.92 -22.73
N PRO A 19 27.12 1.30 -22.63
CA PRO A 19 26.44 1.54 -21.36
C PRO A 19 26.68 0.39 -20.35
N THR A 20 27.07 0.78 -19.14
CA THR A 20 27.59 -0.12 -18.10
C THR A 20 26.53 -1.11 -17.64
N SER A 21 26.90 -2.34 -17.28
CA SER A 21 26.02 -3.43 -16.80
C SER A 21 24.85 -3.03 -15.89
N GLY A 22 23.73 -3.77 -16.03
CA GLY A 22 22.37 -3.66 -15.42
C GLY A 22 22.13 -2.81 -14.16
N PHE A 23 21.38 -3.35 -13.20
CA PHE A 23 21.13 -2.72 -11.89
C PHE A 23 22.35 -2.86 -10.94
N THR A 24 23.57 -2.80 -11.48
CA THR A 24 24.78 -2.85 -10.67
C THR A 24 25.19 -1.45 -10.28
N ASP A 25 25.19 -1.17 -8.98
CA ASP A 25 25.91 -0.05 -8.40
C ASP A 25 27.41 -0.24 -8.70
N VAL A 26 27.85 0.31 -9.83
CA VAL A 26 29.27 0.64 -10.01
C VAL A 26 29.61 1.62 -8.89
N ASP A 27 30.84 1.57 -8.38
CA ASP A 27 31.34 2.60 -7.48
C ASP A 27 31.34 3.94 -8.24
N ASP A 28 30.23 4.67 -8.16
CA ASP A 28 29.92 5.87 -8.95
C ASP A 28 30.85 7.05 -8.56
N ASP A 29 31.72 6.86 -7.56
CA ASP A 29 32.78 7.80 -7.14
C ASP A 29 34.16 7.43 -7.73
N ALA A 30 34.31 6.30 -8.46
CA ALA A 30 35.59 5.81 -9.00
C ALA A 30 36.16 6.60 -10.20
N GLU A 31 35.47 7.65 -10.66
CA GLU A 31 35.95 8.56 -11.70
C GLU A 31 36.14 9.96 -11.13
N GLU A 32 37.37 10.26 -10.74
CA GLU A 32 37.78 11.61 -10.39
C GLU A 32 38.07 12.44 -11.66
N LEU A 33 37.73 13.73 -11.62
CA LEU A 33 38.27 14.68 -12.60
C LEU A 33 39.80 14.78 -12.42
N PRO A 34 40.58 14.98 -13.50
CA PRO A 34 42.01 15.24 -13.40
C PRO A 34 42.29 16.35 -12.38
N THR A 35 43.33 16.20 -11.57
CA THR A 35 43.61 17.12 -10.46
C THR A 35 43.72 18.56 -10.95
N GLU A 36 44.32 18.75 -12.12
CA GLU A 36 44.53 20.00 -12.85
C GLU A 36 43.32 20.54 -13.64
N PHE A 37 42.18 19.85 -13.65
CA PHE A 37 40.97 20.34 -14.33
C PHE A 37 40.47 21.64 -13.68
N ASP A 38 40.20 22.68 -14.45
CA ASP A 38 39.70 23.96 -13.92
C ASP A 38 38.19 23.88 -13.62
N ILE A 39 37.87 23.45 -12.40
CA ILE A 39 36.47 23.26 -11.98
C ILE A 39 35.75 24.58 -11.71
N GLU A 40 36.47 25.66 -11.38
CA GLU A 40 35.87 26.97 -11.15
C GLU A 40 35.33 27.57 -12.45
N ASN A 41 36.02 27.34 -13.57
CA ASN A 41 35.62 27.80 -14.90
C ASN A 41 34.89 26.74 -15.76
N ALA A 42 34.56 25.57 -15.23
CA ALA A 42 33.85 24.52 -15.97
C ALA A 42 32.52 25.01 -16.55
N GLN A 43 32.17 24.60 -17.78
CA GLN A 43 30.97 25.09 -18.47
C GLN A 43 29.69 24.84 -17.66
N VAL A 44 29.63 23.74 -16.90
CA VAL A 44 28.45 23.35 -16.12
C VAL A 44 28.02 24.40 -15.09
N PHE A 45 28.93 25.26 -14.63
CA PHE A 45 28.64 26.33 -13.66
C PHE A 45 28.41 27.71 -14.29
N LYS A 46 28.45 27.81 -15.62
CA LYS A 46 28.17 29.05 -16.35
C LYS A 46 26.68 29.17 -16.70
N PRO A 47 26.16 30.40 -16.87
CA PRO A 47 24.78 30.60 -17.29
C PRO A 47 24.41 29.93 -18.61
N LEU A 48 23.12 29.62 -18.75
CA LEU A 48 22.52 29.04 -19.96
C LEU A 48 21.15 29.67 -20.22
N LYS A 49 20.92 30.12 -21.45
CA LYS A 49 19.60 30.54 -21.92
C LYS A 49 18.78 29.28 -22.26
N VAL A 50 17.60 29.13 -21.65
CA VAL A 50 16.68 28.00 -21.87
C VAL A 50 15.31 28.58 -22.18
N GLY A 51 14.95 28.61 -23.46
CA GLY A 51 13.75 29.30 -23.92
C GLY A 51 13.72 30.78 -23.49
N ASP A 52 12.70 31.18 -22.72
CA ASP A 52 12.60 32.52 -22.13
C ASP A 52 13.50 32.74 -20.91
N LEU A 53 13.99 31.68 -20.27
CA LEU A 53 14.67 31.74 -18.98
C LEU A 53 16.19 31.81 -19.12
N THR A 54 16.88 32.27 -18.08
CA THR A 54 18.34 32.26 -17.99
C THR A 54 18.76 31.56 -16.70
N LEU A 55 19.19 30.32 -16.81
CA LEU A 55 19.74 29.56 -15.69
C LEU A 55 21.11 30.11 -15.31
N GLN A 56 21.48 30.04 -14.03
CA GLN A 56 22.84 30.41 -13.57
C GLN A 56 23.83 29.25 -13.65
N HIS A 57 23.35 28.02 -13.77
CA HIS A 57 24.16 26.81 -13.99
C HIS A 57 23.38 25.79 -14.84
N ARG A 58 24.10 24.78 -15.32
CA ARG A 58 23.63 23.75 -16.25
C ARG A 58 23.35 22.40 -15.56
N ILE A 59 23.33 22.40 -14.23
CA ILE A 59 22.86 21.30 -13.39
C ILE A 59 21.36 21.49 -13.18
N VAL A 60 20.56 20.50 -13.61
CA VAL A 60 19.09 20.53 -13.55
C VAL A 60 18.58 19.50 -12.53
N HIS A 61 17.56 19.83 -11.74
CA HIS A 61 16.87 18.84 -10.91
C HIS A 61 15.95 18.00 -11.80
N ALA A 62 16.19 16.69 -11.86
CA ALA A 62 15.38 15.79 -12.69
C ALA A 62 14.04 15.46 -12.01
N ALA A 63 12.97 15.34 -12.79
CA ALA A 63 11.70 14.86 -12.28
C ALA A 63 11.83 13.48 -11.60
N LEU A 64 11.36 13.39 -10.35
CA LEU A 64 11.52 12.26 -9.44
C LEU A 64 10.20 11.93 -8.74
N GLY A 65 9.51 10.86 -9.16
CA GLY A 65 8.41 10.28 -8.39
C GLY A 65 8.91 9.70 -7.07
N ARG A 66 8.29 10.05 -5.94
CA ARG A 66 8.75 9.68 -4.57
C ARG A 66 7.70 9.02 -3.69
N SER A 67 6.52 8.69 -4.21
CA SER A 67 5.45 8.01 -3.47
C SER A 67 5.02 8.71 -2.16
N ARG A 68 4.99 10.06 -2.17
CA ARG A 68 4.74 10.89 -0.98
C ARG A 68 3.54 11.85 -1.11
N ALA A 69 2.81 11.80 -2.23
CA ALA A 69 1.59 12.58 -2.42
C ALA A 69 0.47 12.14 -1.44
N ILE A 70 -0.37 13.08 -1.02
CA ILE A 70 -1.48 12.86 -0.09
C ILE A 70 -2.76 13.29 -0.81
N ASN A 71 -3.81 12.45 -0.87
CA ASN A 71 -5.02 12.71 -1.69
C ASN A 71 -4.71 13.02 -3.18
N SER A 72 -3.60 12.49 -3.70
CA SER A 72 -3.03 12.85 -5.01
C SER A 72 -2.65 14.34 -5.14
N ALA A 73 -2.55 15.10 -4.06
CA ALA A 73 -1.91 16.41 -4.00
C ALA A 73 -0.44 16.30 -3.57
N GLU A 74 0.36 17.31 -3.91
CA GLU A 74 1.77 17.36 -3.52
C GLU A 74 1.96 17.34 -1.99
N SER A 75 3.03 16.68 -1.54
CA SER A 75 3.30 16.49 -0.11
C SER A 75 3.71 17.81 0.56
N PRO A 76 3.27 18.11 1.81
CA PRO A 76 3.86 19.19 2.60
C PRO A 76 5.39 19.06 2.74
N LEU A 77 5.90 17.82 2.77
CA LEU A 77 7.35 17.53 2.79
C LEU A 77 8.08 18.00 1.53
N ALA A 78 7.39 18.11 0.38
CA ALA A 78 7.98 18.56 -0.87
C ALA A 78 8.44 20.02 -0.79
N ILE A 79 7.76 20.86 -0.01
CA ILE A 79 8.14 22.26 0.25
C ILE A 79 9.57 22.29 0.83
N LYS A 80 9.81 21.56 1.93
CA LYS A 80 11.15 21.43 2.52
C LYS A 80 12.15 20.78 1.56
N TYR A 81 11.75 19.75 0.83
CA TYR A 81 12.60 19.05 -0.15
C TYR A 81 13.14 19.98 -1.25
N PHE A 82 12.28 20.79 -1.87
CA PHE A 82 12.68 21.71 -2.92
C PHE A 82 13.38 22.96 -2.36
N ALA A 83 12.98 23.47 -1.20
CA ALA A 83 13.66 24.58 -0.51
C ALA A 83 15.12 24.26 -0.13
N GLN A 84 15.43 23.00 0.22
CA GLN A 84 16.80 22.52 0.47
C GLN A 84 17.67 22.48 -0.80
N ARG A 85 17.06 22.22 -1.97
CA ARG A 85 17.77 21.91 -3.23
C ARG A 85 17.88 23.09 -4.21
N THR A 86 17.10 24.14 -3.99
CA THR A 86 17.02 25.26 -4.93
C THR A 86 18.15 26.27 -4.68
N THR A 87 18.99 26.45 -5.68
CA THR A 87 19.98 27.53 -5.78
C THR A 87 19.50 28.63 -6.74
N PRO A 88 20.01 29.87 -6.64
CA PRO A 88 19.63 30.95 -7.56
C PRO A 88 19.85 30.56 -9.02
N GLY A 89 18.83 30.75 -9.85
CA GLY A 89 18.82 30.39 -11.26
C GLY A 89 18.89 28.89 -11.55
N ALA A 90 18.57 28.01 -10.59
CA ALA A 90 18.39 26.58 -10.83
C ALA A 90 17.09 26.29 -11.59
N LEU A 91 17.10 25.25 -12.43
CA LEU A 91 15.87 24.68 -12.98
C LEU A 91 15.44 23.49 -12.10
N MET A 92 14.28 23.64 -11.47
CA MET A 92 13.65 22.64 -10.62
C MET A 92 12.47 22.02 -11.35
N ILE A 93 12.47 20.70 -11.54
CA ILE A 93 11.38 19.98 -12.19
C ILE A 93 10.62 19.17 -11.13
N SER A 94 9.29 19.24 -11.14
CA SER A 94 8.42 18.49 -10.23
C SER A 94 8.58 16.97 -10.38
N GLN A 95 7.96 16.19 -9.49
CA GLN A 95 7.69 14.79 -9.83
C GLN A 95 6.72 14.69 -11.02
N ALA A 96 6.62 13.49 -11.62
CA ALA A 96 5.63 13.22 -12.66
C ALA A 96 4.20 13.37 -12.09
N THR A 97 3.45 14.36 -12.58
CA THR A 97 2.11 14.68 -12.09
C THR A 97 1.05 14.25 -13.11
N GLY A 98 0.09 13.44 -12.66
CA GLY A 98 -1.03 12.98 -13.46
C GLY A 98 -1.95 14.11 -13.90
N VAL A 99 -2.41 14.07 -15.15
CA VAL A 99 -3.39 15.04 -15.68
C VAL A 99 -4.84 14.69 -15.35
N SER A 100 -5.13 13.42 -15.07
CA SER A 100 -6.46 12.87 -14.75
C SER A 100 -6.40 11.78 -13.67
N LEU A 101 -7.48 11.47 -12.96
CA LEU A 101 -7.50 10.37 -11.99
C LEU A 101 -7.16 9.01 -12.62
N GLU A 102 -7.56 8.82 -13.88
CA GLU A 102 -7.26 7.67 -14.72
C GLU A 102 -5.76 7.58 -15.09
N SER A 103 -4.99 8.65 -14.87
CA SER A 103 -3.53 8.67 -15.04
C SER A 103 -2.72 8.27 -13.80
N LYS A 104 -3.35 7.78 -12.73
CA LYS A 104 -2.69 7.42 -11.47
C LYS A 104 -1.86 6.12 -11.61
N ALA A 105 -0.53 6.20 -11.64
CA ALA A 105 0.35 5.00 -11.66
C ALA A 105 0.50 4.33 -10.29
N TRP A 106 0.50 5.12 -9.21
CA TRP A 106 0.77 4.64 -7.85
C TRP A 106 -0.24 5.26 -6.87
N PRO A 107 -0.53 4.63 -5.71
CA PRO A 107 -1.44 5.19 -4.70
C PRO A 107 -1.09 6.62 -4.26
N TRP A 108 0.22 6.95 -4.29
CA TRP A 108 0.79 8.23 -3.86
C TRP A 108 1.54 9.00 -4.97
N SER A 109 1.08 8.88 -6.23
CA SER A 109 1.43 9.88 -7.26
C SER A 109 0.60 11.15 -7.09
N ALA A 110 1.18 12.30 -7.42
CA ALA A 110 0.44 13.56 -7.51
C ALA A 110 -0.34 13.66 -8.83
N ASN A 111 -1.46 14.38 -8.78
CA ASN A 111 -2.35 14.75 -9.88
C ASN A 111 -2.55 16.28 -9.86
N LEU A 112 -3.02 16.86 -10.97
CA LEU A 112 -3.33 18.29 -11.05
C LEU A 112 -4.65 18.57 -11.79
N GLU A 113 -5.72 18.51 -11.00
CA GLU A 113 -7.12 18.61 -11.42
C GLU A 113 -7.94 19.52 -10.52
N THR A 114 -7.61 19.60 -9.23
CA THR A 114 -8.38 20.34 -8.21
C THR A 114 -7.66 21.59 -7.70
N GLU A 115 -8.44 22.49 -7.09
CA GLU A 115 -7.90 23.69 -6.42
C GLU A 115 -6.97 23.36 -5.23
N GLU A 116 -7.22 22.23 -4.54
CA GLU A 116 -6.36 21.73 -3.46
C GLU A 116 -4.99 21.30 -4.00
N GLN A 117 -4.97 20.50 -5.06
CA GLN A 117 -3.75 20.07 -5.76
C GLN A 117 -2.97 21.27 -6.31
N LYS A 118 -3.67 22.25 -6.91
CA LYS A 118 -3.07 23.51 -7.35
C LYS A 118 -2.44 24.30 -6.19
N THR A 119 -3.10 24.36 -5.04
CA THR A 119 -2.58 25.05 -3.85
C THR A 119 -1.33 24.36 -3.31
N ALA A 120 -1.30 23.03 -3.29
CA ALA A 120 -0.11 22.27 -2.89
C ALA A 120 1.09 22.52 -3.82
N VAL A 121 0.87 22.61 -5.15
CA VAL A 121 1.90 23.03 -6.11
C VAL A 121 2.36 24.47 -5.88
N ALA A 122 1.43 25.41 -5.66
CA ALA A 122 1.74 26.83 -5.45
C ALA A 122 2.66 27.06 -4.23
N ASN A 123 2.45 26.30 -3.14
CA ASN A 123 3.30 26.36 -1.95
C ASN A 123 4.76 25.93 -2.24
N ILE A 124 4.98 25.01 -3.19
CA ILE A 124 6.31 24.58 -3.61
C ILE A 124 6.93 25.61 -4.56
N VAL A 125 6.17 26.10 -5.52
CA VAL A 125 6.58 27.18 -6.44
C VAL A 125 7.10 28.39 -5.64
N GLN A 126 6.36 28.80 -4.61
CA GLN A 126 6.73 29.93 -3.77
C GLN A 126 8.14 29.76 -3.16
N VAL A 127 8.45 28.63 -2.51
CA VAL A 127 9.76 28.44 -1.87
C VAL A 127 10.91 28.25 -2.89
N VAL A 128 10.60 27.80 -4.10
CA VAL A 128 11.56 27.76 -5.21
C VAL A 128 11.86 29.18 -5.72
N HIS A 129 10.84 30.01 -5.88
CA HIS A 129 10.97 31.41 -6.29
C HIS A 129 11.65 32.28 -5.21
N GLU A 130 11.38 32.06 -3.92
CA GLU A 130 12.07 32.72 -2.80
C GLU A 130 13.58 32.42 -2.78
N LYS A 131 13.99 31.24 -3.27
CA LYS A 131 15.39 30.85 -3.48
C LYS A 131 15.96 31.33 -4.83
N GLY A 132 15.14 31.98 -5.66
CA GLY A 132 15.50 32.48 -6.98
C GLY A 132 15.65 31.40 -8.06
N GLY A 133 15.11 30.20 -7.86
CA GLY A 133 15.03 29.16 -8.88
C GLY A 133 13.80 29.28 -9.78
N PHE A 134 13.72 28.44 -10.81
CA PHE A 134 12.58 28.31 -11.72
C PHE A 134 11.90 26.95 -11.54
N TRP A 135 10.57 26.92 -11.62
CA TRP A 135 9.76 25.71 -11.46
C TRP A 135 9.14 25.24 -12.78
N PHE A 136 9.40 23.99 -13.16
CA PHE A 136 8.70 23.30 -14.25
C PHE A 136 7.82 22.18 -13.69
N GLN A 137 6.52 22.23 -13.98
CA GLN A 137 5.63 21.12 -13.66
C GLN A 137 5.76 20.04 -14.75
N GLN A 138 6.23 18.84 -14.39
CA GLN A 138 6.17 17.68 -15.27
C GLN A 138 4.75 17.08 -15.27
N LEU A 139 4.10 17.07 -16.43
CA LEU A 139 2.80 16.45 -16.65
C LEU A 139 2.94 15.08 -17.34
N THR A 140 2.10 14.13 -16.96
CA THR A 140 2.10 12.78 -17.53
C THR A 140 0.71 12.15 -17.60
N HIS A 141 0.58 11.13 -18.45
CA HIS A 141 -0.52 10.18 -18.42
C HIS A 141 0.05 8.77 -18.53
N VAL A 142 -0.24 7.87 -17.58
CA VAL A 142 0.49 6.59 -17.45
C VAL A 142 0.01 5.50 -18.42
N GLY A 143 -1.23 5.64 -18.91
CA GLY A 143 -1.78 4.77 -19.95
C GLY A 143 -2.01 3.36 -19.43
N ARG A 144 -1.49 2.34 -20.14
CA ARG A 144 -1.61 0.94 -19.72
C ARG A 144 -0.92 0.59 -18.40
N CYS A 145 -0.15 1.52 -17.83
CA CYS A 145 0.64 1.35 -16.61
C CYS A 145 -0.13 1.69 -15.32
N THR A 146 -1.41 1.29 -15.22
CA THR A 146 -2.22 1.35 -14.00
C THR A 146 -3.17 0.14 -13.89
N SER A 147 -3.89 -0.03 -12.78
CA SER A 147 -4.88 -1.11 -12.59
C SER A 147 -6.29 -0.59 -12.29
N PRO A 148 -7.32 -1.42 -12.53
CA PRO A 148 -8.69 -1.11 -12.12
C PRO A 148 -8.85 -0.77 -10.64
N GLY A 149 -8.14 -1.45 -9.72
CA GLY A 149 -8.17 -1.11 -8.30
C GLY A 149 -7.62 0.28 -7.98
N LEU A 150 -6.55 0.71 -8.68
CA LEU A 150 -5.97 2.05 -8.51
C LEU A 150 -6.86 3.16 -9.08
N VAL A 151 -7.49 2.95 -10.24
CA VAL A 151 -8.44 3.92 -10.81
C VAL A 151 -9.72 3.99 -9.95
N LYS A 152 -10.22 2.85 -9.45
CA LYS A 152 -11.34 2.79 -8.50
C LYS A 152 -11.01 3.53 -7.19
N LEU A 153 -9.80 3.36 -6.64
CA LEU A 153 -9.32 4.12 -5.49
C LEU A 153 -9.33 5.63 -5.76
N ALA A 154 -8.69 6.07 -6.84
CA ALA A 154 -8.54 7.50 -7.16
C ALA A 154 -9.89 8.22 -7.20
N ARG A 155 -10.88 7.56 -7.80
CA ARG A 155 -12.26 8.04 -7.90
C ARG A 155 -13.00 7.99 -6.55
N LYS A 156 -12.83 6.91 -5.77
CA LYS A 156 -13.40 6.80 -4.41
C LYS A 156 -12.88 7.90 -3.47
N GLN A 157 -11.58 8.20 -3.49
CA GLN A 157 -10.96 9.25 -2.65
C GLN A 157 -11.59 10.63 -2.84
N ILE A 158 -12.07 10.95 -4.05
CA ILE A 158 -12.77 12.21 -4.35
C ILE A 158 -14.31 12.08 -4.41
N GLY A 159 -14.88 10.97 -3.91
CA GLY A 159 -16.32 10.76 -3.82
C GLY A 159 -17.03 10.33 -5.12
N LEU A 160 -16.30 10.04 -6.20
CA LEU A 160 -16.89 9.56 -7.46
C LEU A 160 -17.16 8.04 -7.40
N LYS A 161 -18.43 7.65 -7.25
CA LYS A 161 -18.87 6.24 -7.28
C LYS A 161 -19.05 5.67 -8.70
N THR A 162 -19.37 6.50 -9.69
CA THR A 162 -19.61 6.03 -11.07
C THR A 162 -18.29 5.64 -11.74
N PRO A 163 -18.18 4.47 -12.39
CA PRO A 163 -17.00 4.13 -13.19
C PRO A 163 -16.83 5.11 -14.38
N PRO A 164 -15.62 5.20 -14.96
CA PRO A 164 -15.43 5.80 -16.28
C PRO A 164 -16.25 5.07 -17.36
N TYR A 165 -16.41 5.69 -18.53
CA TYR A 165 -17.24 5.15 -19.63
C TYR A 165 -16.80 3.74 -20.08
N TYR A 166 -15.49 3.51 -20.18
CA TYR A 166 -14.86 2.22 -20.48
C TYR A 166 -14.61 1.35 -19.22
N GLY A 167 -15.34 1.59 -18.14
CA GLY A 167 -15.11 0.97 -16.84
C GLY A 167 -13.81 1.47 -16.18
N TYR A 168 -13.34 0.76 -15.16
CA TYR A 168 -12.05 1.06 -14.50
C TYR A 168 -10.83 0.56 -15.31
N LEU A 169 -10.97 0.25 -16.60
CA LEU A 169 -9.87 -0.24 -17.42
C LEU A 169 -8.78 0.84 -17.60
N PRO A 170 -7.49 0.48 -17.63
CA PRO A 170 -6.45 1.40 -18.07
C PRO A 170 -6.61 1.68 -19.58
N VAL A 171 -5.97 2.73 -20.10
CA VAL A 171 -6.11 3.14 -21.51
C VAL A 171 -4.81 3.11 -22.29
N SER A 172 -4.84 2.86 -23.60
CA SER A 172 -3.66 2.96 -24.45
C SER A 172 -4.01 3.23 -25.93
N ALA A 173 -3.00 3.35 -26.77
CA ALA A 173 -3.15 3.47 -28.22
C ALA A 173 -3.85 2.25 -28.85
N SER A 174 -3.69 1.06 -28.27
CA SER A 174 -4.34 -0.19 -28.68
C SER A 174 -4.47 -1.15 -27.49
N ALA A 175 -5.28 -2.20 -27.62
CA ALA A 175 -5.61 -3.16 -26.54
C ALA A 175 -4.49 -4.18 -26.25
N VAL A 176 -3.26 -3.69 -26.00
CA VAL A 176 -2.05 -4.49 -25.77
C VAL A 176 -1.69 -4.47 -24.28
N ALA A 177 -1.93 -5.58 -23.58
CA ALA A 177 -1.60 -5.75 -22.16
C ALA A 177 -0.08 -5.74 -21.90
N GLU A 178 0.35 -5.30 -20.72
CA GLU A 178 1.73 -5.47 -20.26
C GLU A 178 1.91 -6.88 -19.65
N SER A 179 3.02 -7.56 -20.00
CA SER A 179 3.26 -8.93 -19.56
C SER A 179 4.21 -9.02 -18.36
N GLY A 180 3.98 -10.01 -17.49
CA GLY A 180 4.95 -10.43 -16.46
C GLY A 180 5.14 -9.50 -15.24
N VAL A 181 4.42 -8.37 -15.14
CA VAL A 181 4.59 -7.38 -14.06
C VAL A 181 3.24 -7.03 -13.43
N ASN A 182 3.20 -6.96 -12.09
CA ASN A 182 2.07 -6.41 -11.34
C ASN A 182 2.26 -4.90 -11.07
N THR A 183 1.15 -4.19 -10.95
CA THR A 183 1.10 -2.78 -10.55
C THR A 183 1.52 -2.61 -9.09
N HIS A 184 1.65 -1.36 -8.62
CA HIS A 184 1.98 -1.09 -7.22
C HIS A 184 0.80 -1.32 -6.25
N SER A 185 -0.38 -1.73 -6.73
CA SER A 185 -1.44 -2.30 -5.89
C SER A 185 -1.33 -3.84 -5.73
N GLY A 186 -0.37 -4.47 -6.43
CA GLY A 186 -0.22 -5.93 -6.46
C GLY A 186 -1.13 -6.64 -7.47
N GLU A 187 -1.94 -5.91 -8.23
CA GLU A 187 -2.81 -6.41 -9.30
C GLU A 187 -2.04 -6.51 -10.64
N PRO A 188 -2.48 -7.33 -11.61
CA PRO A 188 -1.99 -7.21 -12.98
C PRO A 188 -2.47 -5.88 -13.61
N PHE A 189 -1.70 -5.31 -14.54
CA PHE A 189 -2.13 -4.13 -15.32
C PHE A 189 -3.41 -4.41 -16.13
N GLY A 190 -3.55 -5.62 -16.67
CA GLY A 190 -4.71 -6.03 -17.47
C GLY A 190 -4.62 -5.61 -18.94
N VAL A 191 -5.71 -5.82 -19.68
CA VAL A 191 -5.83 -5.38 -21.09
C VAL A 191 -6.37 -3.95 -21.08
N PRO A 192 -5.68 -2.98 -21.70
CA PRO A 192 -6.17 -1.61 -21.74
C PRO A 192 -7.30 -1.45 -22.76
N HIS A 193 -8.20 -0.50 -22.48
CA HIS A 193 -9.12 0.07 -23.47
C HIS A 193 -8.32 0.80 -24.55
N ALA A 194 -8.69 0.57 -25.82
CA ALA A 194 -8.07 1.21 -26.97
C ALA A 194 -8.78 2.53 -27.27
N LEU A 195 -8.09 3.66 -27.07
CA LEU A 195 -8.69 4.99 -27.15
C LEU A 195 -9.31 5.28 -28.53
N THR A 196 -10.50 5.90 -28.58
CA THR A 196 -11.02 6.51 -29.82
C THR A 196 -10.31 7.84 -30.13
N VAL A 197 -10.52 8.40 -31.32
CA VAL A 197 -9.99 9.72 -31.68
C VAL A 197 -10.55 10.82 -30.77
N GLU A 198 -11.81 10.70 -30.38
CA GLU A 198 -12.49 11.63 -29.47
C GLU A 198 -11.91 11.54 -28.05
N GLU A 199 -11.60 10.33 -27.58
CA GLU A 199 -10.97 10.12 -26.27
C GLU A 199 -9.52 10.63 -26.24
N ILE A 200 -8.78 10.49 -27.35
CA ILE A 200 -7.46 11.11 -27.54
C ILE A 200 -7.56 12.64 -27.38
N GLN A 201 -8.53 13.29 -28.02
CA GLN A 201 -8.75 14.74 -27.89
C GLN A 201 -9.23 15.16 -26.48
N GLY A 202 -9.94 14.28 -25.77
CA GLY A 202 -10.21 14.43 -24.34
C GLY A 202 -8.92 14.54 -23.52
N ILE A 203 -7.98 13.62 -23.74
CA ILE A 203 -6.70 13.62 -23.02
C ILE A 203 -5.84 14.84 -23.40
N VAL A 204 -5.82 15.29 -24.67
CA VAL A 204 -5.19 16.57 -25.06
C VAL A 204 -5.75 17.74 -24.24
N SER A 205 -7.07 17.75 -24.03
CA SER A 205 -7.75 18.77 -23.23
C SER A 205 -7.39 18.70 -21.73
N ASP A 206 -7.20 17.50 -21.18
CA ASP A 206 -6.74 17.31 -19.79
C ASP A 206 -5.31 17.80 -19.58
N PHE A 207 -4.38 17.54 -20.51
CA PHE A 207 -3.03 18.12 -20.45
C PHE A 207 -3.07 19.65 -20.46
N LYS A 208 -3.90 20.26 -21.32
CA LYS A 208 -4.08 21.72 -21.38
C LYS A 208 -4.69 22.28 -20.08
N ARG A 209 -5.66 21.59 -19.49
CA ARG A 209 -6.28 21.94 -18.21
C ARG A 209 -5.26 21.87 -17.07
N ALA A 210 -4.51 20.77 -16.95
CA ALA A 210 -3.45 20.62 -15.95
C ALA A 210 -2.33 21.66 -16.10
N ALA A 211 -1.92 21.98 -17.34
CA ALA A 211 -0.98 23.07 -17.61
C ALA A 211 -1.53 24.45 -17.18
N THR A 212 -2.83 24.70 -17.38
CA THR A 212 -3.49 25.93 -16.94
C THR A 212 -3.50 26.07 -15.42
N LEU A 213 -3.76 24.97 -14.70
CA LEU A 213 -3.67 24.92 -13.24
C LEU A 213 -2.22 25.16 -12.76
N ALA A 214 -1.22 24.51 -13.39
CA ALA A 214 0.18 24.68 -13.04
C ALA A 214 0.67 26.12 -13.26
N ALA A 215 0.34 26.73 -14.40
CA ALA A 215 0.65 28.13 -14.67
C ALA A 215 -0.05 29.07 -13.67
N SER A 216 -1.29 28.76 -13.29
CA SER A 216 -2.04 29.51 -12.26
C SER A 216 -1.50 29.32 -10.84
N ALA A 217 -0.77 28.23 -10.57
CA ALA A 217 0.01 28.02 -9.35
C ALA A 217 1.38 28.73 -9.39
N GLY A 218 1.73 29.40 -10.49
CA GLY A 218 2.97 30.14 -10.67
C GLY A 218 4.11 29.39 -11.35
N ALA A 219 3.87 28.21 -11.94
CA ALA A 219 4.91 27.48 -12.66
C ALA A 219 5.50 28.31 -13.82
N ASP A 220 6.83 28.33 -13.95
CA ASP A 220 7.54 29.05 -15.00
C ASP A 220 7.39 28.38 -16.38
N GLY A 221 7.15 27.06 -16.39
CA GLY A 221 6.91 26.25 -17.58
C GLY A 221 6.42 24.83 -17.27
N ILE A 222 6.28 24.03 -18.32
CA ILE A 222 5.73 22.67 -18.28
C ILE A 222 6.74 21.71 -18.92
N GLU A 223 7.00 20.57 -18.28
CA GLU A 223 7.68 19.43 -18.94
C GLU A 223 6.66 18.36 -19.31
N LEU A 224 6.69 17.84 -20.53
CA LEU A 224 5.83 16.73 -20.96
C LEU A 224 6.62 15.42 -20.93
N LEU A 225 6.14 14.44 -20.16
CA LEU A 225 6.75 13.12 -20.09
C LEU A 225 6.30 12.24 -21.27
N ALA A 226 6.99 12.37 -22.40
CA ALA A 226 6.87 11.53 -23.60
C ALA A 226 7.94 10.41 -23.60
N GLY A 227 7.97 9.65 -22.51
CA GLY A 227 8.95 8.61 -22.27
C GLY A 227 8.57 7.72 -21.08
N ASN A 228 9.51 6.87 -20.65
CA ASN A 228 9.39 5.91 -19.57
C ASN A 228 8.21 4.91 -19.73
N GLY A 229 7.78 4.63 -20.95
CA GLY A 229 6.73 3.65 -21.23
C GLY A 229 5.30 4.10 -20.90
N PHE A 230 5.10 5.38 -20.53
CA PHE A 230 3.79 5.97 -20.26
C PHE A 230 3.04 6.35 -21.56
N LEU A 231 1.79 6.82 -21.48
CA LEU A 231 0.86 6.89 -22.62
C LEU A 231 1.44 7.59 -23.85
N LEU A 232 2.13 8.72 -23.65
CA LEU A 232 2.74 9.48 -24.74
C LEU A 232 3.83 8.68 -25.45
N ASP A 233 4.60 7.88 -24.70
CA ASP A 233 5.60 6.93 -25.21
C ASP A 233 4.91 5.72 -25.88
N GLN A 234 3.81 5.19 -25.31
CA GLN A 234 3.03 4.08 -25.87
C GLN A 234 2.52 4.40 -27.29
N PHE A 235 2.18 5.66 -27.58
CA PHE A 235 1.83 6.09 -28.94
C PHE A 235 3.03 6.11 -29.91
N LEU A 236 4.26 6.30 -29.44
CA LEU A 236 5.46 6.35 -30.29
C LEU A 236 5.92 4.96 -30.77
N HIS A 237 5.60 3.89 -30.04
CA HIS A 237 6.12 2.54 -30.30
C HIS A 237 5.08 1.62 -30.97
N ASP A 238 5.38 1.14 -32.17
CA ASP A 238 4.52 0.29 -33.02
C ASP A 238 4.21 -1.11 -32.45
N ASN A 239 4.99 -1.60 -31.49
CA ASN A 239 4.67 -2.85 -30.78
C ASN A 239 3.46 -2.68 -29.83
N ILE A 240 3.13 -1.44 -29.43
CA ILE A 240 1.98 -1.10 -28.59
C ILE A 240 0.91 -0.35 -29.40
N ASN A 241 1.31 0.67 -30.17
CA ASN A 241 0.43 1.42 -31.07
C ASN A 241 0.25 0.69 -32.41
N GLN A 242 -0.80 -0.13 -32.47
CA GLN A 242 -1.21 -0.93 -33.62
C GLN A 242 -2.35 -0.26 -34.41
N ARG A 243 -2.52 1.06 -34.29
CA ARG A 243 -3.61 1.79 -34.94
C ARG A 243 -3.39 1.93 -36.45
N GLU A 244 -4.49 1.88 -37.19
CA GLU A 244 -4.53 2.14 -38.65
C GLU A 244 -5.01 3.56 -38.99
N ASP A 245 -5.36 4.37 -37.98
CA ASP A 245 -5.78 5.76 -38.14
C ASP A 245 -4.58 6.74 -38.20
N HIS A 246 -4.87 8.04 -38.19
CA HIS A 246 -3.86 9.09 -38.29
C HIS A 246 -2.98 9.25 -37.03
N TYR A 247 -3.17 8.44 -35.98
CA TYR A 247 -2.26 8.33 -34.84
C TYR A 247 -1.38 7.07 -34.88
N GLY A 248 -1.47 6.23 -35.91
CA GLY A 248 -0.68 4.99 -36.05
C GLY A 248 -0.03 4.78 -37.41
N GLY A 249 0.61 3.62 -37.57
CA GLY A 249 1.31 3.20 -38.79
C GLY A 249 2.66 3.89 -39.02
N SER A 250 2.67 5.17 -39.40
CA SER A 250 3.92 5.89 -39.73
C SER A 250 4.57 6.58 -38.52
N VAL A 251 5.83 6.96 -38.65
CA VAL A 251 6.59 7.69 -37.61
C VAL A 251 5.95 9.06 -37.33
N GLU A 252 5.49 9.75 -38.37
CA GLU A 252 4.78 11.03 -38.32
C GLU A 252 3.47 10.88 -37.54
N ASN A 253 2.64 9.89 -37.91
CA ASN A 253 1.35 9.66 -37.28
C ASN A 253 1.50 9.26 -35.80
N ARG A 254 2.44 8.38 -35.47
CA ARG A 254 2.74 8.03 -34.06
C ARG A 254 3.21 9.22 -33.24
N SER A 255 3.92 10.18 -33.86
CA SER A 255 4.35 11.42 -33.19
C SER A 255 3.22 12.42 -32.96
N ARG A 256 2.12 12.32 -33.73
CA ARG A 256 1.03 13.31 -33.76
C ARG A 256 0.44 13.62 -32.40
N PHE A 257 0.14 12.60 -31.60
CA PHE A 257 -0.49 12.78 -30.28
C PHE A 257 0.39 13.61 -29.34
N VAL A 258 1.70 13.37 -29.32
CA VAL A 258 2.65 14.16 -28.51
C VAL A 258 2.71 15.60 -29.01
N LEU A 259 2.72 15.81 -30.33
CA LEU A 259 2.76 17.14 -30.93
C LEU A 259 1.48 17.94 -30.66
N GLU A 260 0.30 17.32 -30.72
CA GLU A 260 -0.96 17.97 -30.38
C GLU A 260 -1.04 18.39 -28.90
N ILE A 261 -0.50 17.57 -27.98
CA ILE A 261 -0.36 17.95 -26.57
C ILE A 261 0.61 19.13 -26.41
N VAL A 262 1.77 19.10 -27.08
CA VAL A 262 2.77 20.19 -27.05
C VAL A 262 2.14 21.48 -27.56
N ASP A 263 1.42 21.43 -28.67
CA ASP A 263 0.78 22.58 -29.30
C ASP A 263 -0.32 23.13 -28.37
N ALA A 264 -1.17 22.28 -27.80
CA ALA A 264 -2.23 22.67 -26.85
C ALA A 264 -1.70 23.25 -25.52
N VAL A 265 -0.59 22.74 -24.98
CA VAL A 265 0.07 23.28 -23.78
C VAL A 265 0.82 24.58 -24.11
N SER A 266 1.35 24.73 -25.33
CA SER A 266 1.98 25.97 -25.78
C SER A 266 0.99 27.14 -25.88
N GLU A 267 -0.31 26.90 -26.01
CA GLU A 267 -1.32 27.97 -25.90
C GLU A 267 -1.43 28.57 -24.49
N VAL A 268 -1.00 27.83 -23.46
CA VAL A 268 -1.04 28.26 -22.06
C VAL A 268 0.26 28.97 -21.67
N VAL A 269 1.42 28.36 -21.97
CA VAL A 269 2.73 28.85 -21.52
C VAL A 269 3.67 29.31 -22.64
N GLY A 270 3.36 29.05 -23.91
CA GLY A 270 4.26 29.31 -25.04
C GLY A 270 5.35 28.25 -25.20
N TYR A 271 5.75 27.95 -26.44
CA TYR A 271 6.76 26.91 -26.74
C TYR A 271 8.09 27.10 -25.98
N GLN A 272 8.54 28.35 -25.82
CA GLN A 272 9.76 28.72 -25.08
C GLN A 272 9.68 28.48 -23.56
N ARG A 273 8.58 27.88 -23.07
CA ARG A 273 8.39 27.38 -21.69
C ARG A 273 7.89 25.92 -21.64
N VAL A 274 7.94 25.20 -22.76
CA VAL A 274 7.66 23.76 -22.84
C VAL A 274 8.98 22.99 -22.92
N GLY A 275 9.16 22.01 -22.03
CA GLY A 275 10.17 20.96 -22.15
C GLY A 275 9.52 19.64 -22.56
N VAL A 276 10.26 18.75 -23.23
CA VAL A 276 9.77 17.39 -23.55
C VAL A 276 10.81 16.36 -23.15
N ARG A 277 10.41 15.38 -22.33
CA ARG A 277 11.28 14.30 -21.86
C ARG A 277 11.07 13.02 -22.66
N LEU A 278 12.16 12.46 -23.19
CA LEU A 278 12.18 11.30 -24.10
C LEU A 278 13.06 10.17 -23.54
N SER A 279 12.73 8.91 -23.85
CA SER A 279 13.51 7.73 -23.45
C SER A 279 13.84 6.78 -24.63
N PRO A 280 14.51 7.26 -25.69
CA PRO A 280 14.72 6.55 -26.97
C PRO A 280 15.37 5.16 -26.86
N PHE A 281 16.11 4.91 -25.79
CA PHE A 281 16.93 3.71 -25.58
C PHE A 281 16.41 2.81 -24.45
N SER A 282 15.28 3.16 -23.85
CA SER A 282 14.59 2.33 -22.86
C SER A 282 13.79 1.22 -23.56
N ASN A 283 13.31 0.26 -22.76
CA ASN A 283 12.25 -0.70 -23.10
C ASN A 283 11.32 -0.93 -21.88
N PHE A 284 11.27 0.06 -20.98
CA PHE A 284 10.49 0.02 -19.76
C PHE A 284 8.98 0.08 -20.09
N HIS A 285 8.15 -0.67 -19.35
CA HIS A 285 6.77 -0.98 -19.73
C HIS A 285 6.64 -1.47 -21.19
N GLU A 286 7.63 -2.25 -21.64
CA GLU A 286 7.70 -2.89 -22.96
C GLU A 286 7.59 -1.93 -24.17
N THR A 287 7.98 -0.65 -24.04
CA THR A 287 8.14 0.22 -25.22
C THR A 287 9.34 -0.22 -26.08
N ASP A 288 9.12 -1.23 -26.92
CA ASP A 288 10.13 -1.90 -27.74
C ASP A 288 9.83 -1.85 -29.24
N GLY A 289 9.32 -0.72 -29.71
CA GLY A 289 9.02 -0.50 -31.12
C GLY A 289 10.20 -0.78 -32.07
N SER A 290 9.90 -0.95 -33.36
CA SER A 290 10.86 -1.40 -34.38
C SER A 290 12.01 -0.41 -34.62
N GLN A 291 11.71 0.89 -34.64
CA GLN A 291 12.62 1.97 -35.07
C GLN A 291 12.70 3.10 -34.03
N PRO A 292 13.15 2.83 -32.78
CA PRO A 292 12.96 3.74 -31.66
C PRO A 292 13.82 5.02 -31.75
N LEU A 293 15.03 4.94 -32.33
CA LEU A 293 15.88 6.11 -32.55
C LEU A 293 15.32 7.02 -33.66
N GLU A 294 14.88 6.45 -34.78
CA GLU A 294 14.26 7.21 -35.88
C GLU A 294 12.99 7.92 -35.42
N GLN A 295 12.10 7.21 -34.71
CA GLN A 295 10.89 7.76 -34.10
C GLN A 295 11.21 8.97 -33.21
N SER A 296 12.21 8.82 -32.35
CA SER A 296 12.61 9.86 -31.39
C SER A 296 13.28 11.06 -32.08
N LEU A 297 14.04 10.84 -33.15
CA LEU A 297 14.67 11.90 -33.94
C LEU A 297 13.65 12.66 -34.80
N HIS A 298 12.64 11.99 -35.35
CA HIS A 298 11.54 12.65 -36.04
C HIS A 298 10.78 13.59 -35.08
N LEU A 299 10.33 13.07 -33.94
CA LEU A 299 9.67 13.87 -32.90
C LEU A 299 10.57 15.04 -32.45
N SER A 300 11.86 14.79 -32.20
CA SER A 300 12.81 15.84 -31.81
C SER A 300 12.96 16.95 -32.85
N ARG A 301 12.87 16.63 -34.16
CA ARG A 301 12.91 17.60 -35.26
C ARG A 301 11.67 18.50 -35.24
N GLU A 302 10.49 17.91 -35.11
CA GLU A 302 9.21 18.63 -35.03
C GLU A 302 9.11 19.55 -33.80
N LEU A 303 9.66 19.11 -32.66
CA LEU A 303 9.76 19.90 -31.42
C LEU A 303 10.76 21.05 -31.55
N ALA A 304 11.93 20.81 -32.16
CA ALA A 304 12.94 21.83 -32.38
C ALA A 304 12.49 22.91 -33.38
N GLN A 305 11.71 22.53 -34.41
CA GLN A 305 11.08 23.48 -35.33
C GLN A 305 10.00 24.34 -34.64
N ARG A 306 9.22 23.78 -33.71
CA ARG A 306 8.31 24.55 -32.84
C ARG A 306 9.06 25.51 -31.92
N GLY A 307 10.32 25.21 -31.60
CA GLY A 307 11.14 25.95 -30.65
C GLY A 307 10.70 25.72 -29.22
N VAL A 308 10.54 24.45 -28.83
CA VAL A 308 10.38 24.10 -27.40
C VAL A 308 11.62 24.52 -26.61
N ALA A 309 11.48 24.84 -25.33
CA ALA A 309 12.56 25.33 -24.48
C ALA A 309 13.73 24.33 -24.40
N TYR A 310 13.42 23.04 -24.21
CA TYR A 310 14.43 21.97 -24.16
C TYR A 310 13.87 20.59 -24.52
N LEU A 311 14.77 19.70 -24.97
CA LEU A 311 14.59 18.25 -25.02
C LEU A 311 15.37 17.63 -23.86
N HIS A 312 14.72 16.79 -23.06
CA HIS A 312 15.33 16.08 -21.93
C HIS A 312 15.43 14.59 -22.26
N VAL A 313 16.63 14.14 -22.66
CA VAL A 313 16.82 12.81 -23.27
C VAL A 313 17.52 11.86 -22.31
N ALA A 314 16.89 10.71 -22.03
CA ALA A 314 17.49 9.64 -21.26
C ALA A 314 18.44 8.80 -22.14
N GLU A 315 19.64 8.52 -21.63
CA GLU A 315 20.66 7.74 -22.34
C GLU A 315 20.49 6.22 -22.18
N GLY A 316 21.09 5.43 -23.08
CA GLY A 316 20.94 3.97 -23.14
C GLY A 316 21.47 3.16 -21.95
N ARG A 317 22.07 3.83 -20.96
CA ARG A 317 22.37 3.27 -19.63
C ARG A 317 21.11 3.02 -18.80
N VAL A 318 19.94 3.56 -19.18
CA VAL A 318 18.68 3.36 -18.46
C VAL A 318 17.79 2.32 -19.15
N SER A 319 17.84 1.07 -18.68
CA SER A 319 16.77 0.08 -18.88
C SER A 319 16.35 -0.47 -17.52
N ARG A 320 15.02 -0.60 -17.31
CA ARG A 320 14.45 -1.22 -16.11
C ARG A 320 14.13 -2.70 -16.29
N ASN A 321 13.99 -3.16 -17.54
CA ASN A 321 13.54 -4.53 -17.83
C ASN A 321 14.69 -5.46 -18.23
N LEU A 322 15.88 -4.93 -18.55
CA LEU A 322 17.01 -5.71 -19.04
C LEU A 322 18.33 -5.32 -18.35
N GLY A 323 19.23 -6.30 -18.24
CA GLY A 323 20.65 -6.03 -18.03
C GLY A 323 21.20 -5.22 -19.20
N ILE A 324 22.10 -4.27 -18.94
CA ILE A 324 22.42 -3.26 -19.96
C ILE A 324 23.19 -3.83 -21.17
N ALA A 325 23.90 -4.96 -21.02
CA ALA A 325 24.42 -5.73 -22.16
C ALA A 325 23.31 -6.31 -23.05
N GLU A 326 22.19 -6.74 -22.46
CA GLU A 326 21.00 -7.21 -23.18
C GLU A 326 20.27 -6.05 -23.85
N ASN A 327 20.18 -4.88 -23.18
CA ASN A 327 19.63 -3.66 -23.77
C ASN A 327 20.43 -3.20 -25.00
N LEU A 328 21.77 -3.33 -24.96
CA LEU A 328 22.63 -3.07 -26.11
C LEU A 328 22.42 -4.08 -27.25
N ALA A 329 22.36 -5.38 -26.94
CA ALA A 329 22.10 -6.40 -27.95
C ALA A 329 20.75 -6.18 -28.64
N ARG A 330 19.72 -5.78 -27.89
CA ARG A 330 18.39 -5.37 -28.39
C ARG A 330 18.48 -4.17 -29.33
N LEU A 331 19.16 -3.09 -28.94
CA LEU A 331 19.29 -1.88 -29.78
C LEU A 331 20.11 -2.14 -31.05
N ALA A 332 21.19 -2.92 -30.95
CA ALA A 332 21.98 -3.35 -32.11
C ALA A 332 21.18 -4.25 -33.06
N ALA A 333 20.32 -5.13 -32.55
CA ALA A 333 19.41 -5.95 -33.35
C ALA A 333 18.34 -5.13 -34.10
N LYS A 334 18.03 -3.91 -33.62
CA LYS A 334 17.20 -2.91 -34.31
C LYS A 334 18.01 -2.00 -35.26
N GLY A 335 19.28 -2.33 -35.53
CA GLY A 335 20.13 -1.61 -36.48
C GLY A 335 20.75 -0.31 -35.95
N ILE A 336 20.66 -0.03 -34.65
CA ILE A 336 21.24 1.19 -34.05
C ILE A 336 22.73 0.94 -33.79
N ALA A 337 23.58 1.81 -34.34
CA ALA A 337 25.02 1.75 -34.13
C ALA A 337 25.37 2.07 -32.66
N PRO A 338 26.37 1.40 -32.03
CA PRO A 338 26.71 1.63 -30.62
C PRO A 338 26.99 3.08 -30.26
N GLU A 339 27.62 3.84 -31.15
CA GLU A 339 27.91 5.27 -31.00
C GLU A 339 26.66 6.18 -31.02
N ASP A 340 25.57 5.71 -31.63
CA ASP A 340 24.29 6.39 -31.72
C ASP A 340 23.35 6.04 -30.54
N VAL A 341 23.74 5.11 -29.66
CA VAL A 341 23.11 4.87 -28.34
C VAL A 341 23.58 5.94 -27.33
N SER A 342 23.43 7.21 -27.70
CA SER A 342 23.97 8.37 -26.97
C SER A 342 23.16 9.65 -27.24
N LEU A 343 23.58 10.78 -26.68
CA LEU A 343 23.02 12.11 -26.99
C LEU A 343 23.45 12.67 -28.36
N ARG A 344 24.46 12.08 -29.01
CA ARG A 344 25.07 12.60 -30.26
C ARG A 344 24.10 12.73 -31.44
N PRO A 345 23.14 11.81 -31.69
CA PRO A 345 22.13 12.01 -32.72
C PRO A 345 21.27 13.27 -32.48
N PHE A 346 20.90 13.53 -31.23
CA PHE A 346 20.09 14.69 -30.84
C PHE A 346 20.90 16.00 -30.91
N ARG A 347 22.16 15.99 -30.47
CA ARG A 347 23.12 17.11 -30.61
C ARG A 347 23.31 17.51 -32.07
N ARG A 348 23.52 16.54 -32.98
CA ARG A 348 23.60 16.79 -34.44
C ARG A 348 22.31 17.40 -34.98
N LEU A 349 21.16 16.83 -34.62
CA LEU A 349 19.85 17.33 -35.04
C LEU A 349 19.61 18.79 -34.60
N LEU A 350 19.91 19.14 -33.34
CA LEU A 350 19.72 20.50 -32.82
C LEU A 350 20.75 21.51 -33.36
N ALA A 351 21.92 21.05 -33.80
CA ALA A 351 22.86 21.87 -34.55
C ALA A 351 22.28 22.27 -35.93
N GLU A 352 21.63 21.34 -36.64
CA GLU A 352 21.04 21.55 -37.97
C GLU A 352 19.68 22.26 -37.94
N VAL A 353 18.79 21.86 -37.03
CA VAL A 353 17.41 22.35 -36.96
C VAL A 353 17.36 23.64 -36.14
N LYS A 354 16.60 24.63 -36.63
CA LYS A 354 16.32 25.88 -35.92
C LYS A 354 14.81 26.07 -35.80
N PRO A 355 14.34 26.83 -34.80
CA PRO A 355 12.94 27.19 -34.69
C PRO A 355 12.42 27.88 -35.95
N SER A 356 11.20 27.55 -36.36
CA SER A 356 10.49 28.17 -37.50
C SER A 356 10.18 29.65 -37.27
N LYS A 357 10.22 30.10 -36.00
CA LYS A 357 10.17 31.50 -35.58
C LYS A 357 11.59 31.98 -35.20
N PRO A 358 12.24 32.85 -36.01
CA PRO A 358 13.63 33.26 -35.78
C PRO A 358 13.89 33.97 -34.44
N GLU A 359 12.85 34.51 -33.80
CA GLU A 359 12.91 35.16 -32.49
C GLU A 359 13.00 34.18 -31.30
N TYR A 360 12.75 32.88 -31.52
CA TYR A 360 12.84 31.87 -30.46
C TYR A 360 14.29 31.42 -30.23
N THR A 361 14.67 31.30 -28.96
CA THR A 361 15.92 30.65 -28.55
C THR A 361 15.93 29.21 -29.08
N PRO A 362 17.04 28.75 -29.70
CA PRO A 362 17.18 27.35 -30.11
C PRO A 362 16.94 26.38 -28.93
N THR A 363 16.28 25.27 -29.22
CA THR A 363 15.96 24.23 -28.24
C THR A 363 17.23 23.64 -27.62
N VAL A 364 17.27 23.63 -26.29
CA VAL A 364 18.38 23.15 -25.46
C VAL A 364 18.32 21.62 -25.28
N LEU A 365 19.46 20.93 -25.25
CA LEU A 365 19.54 19.50 -24.94
C LEU A 365 19.96 19.28 -23.48
N VAL A 366 19.06 18.68 -22.69
CA VAL A 366 19.31 18.23 -21.32
C VAL A 366 19.57 16.72 -21.32
N GLY A 367 20.77 16.30 -20.94
CA GLY A 367 21.12 14.89 -20.81
C GLY A 367 20.64 14.28 -19.49
N ASN A 368 20.25 13.00 -19.51
CA ASN A 368 19.94 12.20 -18.32
C ASN A 368 20.55 10.78 -18.44
N GLY A 369 21.84 10.67 -18.11
CA GLY A 369 22.62 9.42 -18.22
C GLY A 369 22.91 8.70 -16.91
N GLY A 370 22.43 9.21 -15.77
CA GLY A 370 22.79 8.67 -14.45
C GLY A 370 24.21 9.05 -14.03
N TYR A 371 24.54 10.33 -14.17
CA TYR A 371 25.89 10.86 -14.05
C TYR A 371 26.50 10.75 -12.64
N THR A 372 27.80 10.47 -12.65
CA THR A 372 28.76 10.73 -11.57
C THR A 372 29.13 12.22 -11.53
N ALA A 373 29.88 12.65 -10.51
CA ALA A 373 30.37 14.03 -10.44
C ALA A 373 31.22 14.42 -11.66
N ALA A 374 32.16 13.56 -12.07
CA ALA A 374 33.02 13.82 -13.23
C ALA A 374 32.26 13.72 -14.56
N SER A 375 31.51 12.63 -14.78
CA SER A 375 30.85 12.40 -16.08
C SER A 375 29.86 13.51 -16.43
N GLY A 376 29.04 13.98 -15.49
CA GLY A 376 28.09 15.06 -15.78
C GLY A 376 28.75 16.43 -16.04
N ILE A 377 29.94 16.69 -15.47
CA ILE A 377 30.75 17.87 -15.81
C ILE A 377 31.29 17.73 -17.25
N LEU A 378 31.87 16.57 -17.57
CA LEU A 378 32.49 16.30 -18.87
C LEU A 378 31.45 16.27 -20.03
N THR A 379 30.25 15.73 -19.83
CA THR A 379 29.16 15.74 -20.82
C THR A 379 28.83 17.16 -21.33
N VAL A 380 28.95 18.18 -20.47
CA VAL A 380 28.72 19.58 -20.84
C VAL A 380 29.99 20.24 -21.38
N GLU A 381 31.16 19.93 -20.83
CA GLU A 381 32.45 20.45 -21.31
C GLU A 381 32.80 19.97 -22.74
N GLU A 382 32.33 18.79 -23.13
CA GLU A 382 32.50 18.18 -24.46
C GLU A 382 31.43 18.59 -25.49
N ASP A 383 30.48 19.46 -25.16
CA ASP A 383 29.33 19.80 -26.02
C ASP A 383 28.46 18.58 -26.42
N GLN A 384 28.37 17.56 -25.55
CA GLN A 384 27.41 16.46 -25.76
C GLN A 384 25.99 16.91 -25.37
N ALA A 385 25.86 17.59 -24.23
CA ALA A 385 24.62 18.19 -23.73
C ALA A 385 24.84 19.65 -23.34
N ASP A 386 23.80 20.48 -23.45
CA ASP A 386 23.86 21.88 -23.01
C ASP A 386 23.71 21.99 -21.49
N ALA A 387 23.00 21.02 -20.91
CA ALA A 387 22.81 20.83 -19.49
C ALA A 387 22.65 19.34 -19.14
N VAL A 388 22.83 19.01 -17.87
CA VAL A 388 22.70 17.64 -17.34
C VAL A 388 21.76 17.62 -16.15
N SER A 389 20.84 16.65 -16.11
CA SER A 389 19.91 16.48 -15.00
C SER A 389 20.39 15.43 -14.01
N TYR A 390 20.13 15.66 -12.73
CA TYR A 390 20.45 14.74 -11.64
C TYR A 390 19.18 14.36 -10.89
N GLY A 391 18.91 13.05 -10.84
CA GLY A 391 17.89 12.46 -9.98
C GLY A 391 18.50 11.88 -8.70
N ARG A 392 19.00 10.63 -8.79
CA ARG A 392 19.52 9.82 -7.65
C ARG A 392 20.43 10.59 -6.68
N ARG A 393 21.47 11.25 -7.19
CA ARG A 393 22.44 11.99 -6.34
C ARG A 393 21.86 13.26 -5.71
N PHE A 394 20.85 13.90 -6.33
CA PHE A 394 20.22 15.10 -5.79
C PHE A 394 19.23 14.77 -4.65
N ILE A 395 18.80 13.51 -4.52
CA ILE A 395 18.05 13.04 -3.35
C ILE A 395 18.94 13.09 -2.10
N SER A 396 20.13 12.50 -2.15
CA SER A 396 21.03 12.38 -0.98
C SER A 396 21.96 13.58 -0.74
N ASN A 397 22.04 14.50 -1.70
CA ASN A 397 22.88 15.70 -1.63
C ASN A 397 22.01 16.92 -1.95
N PRO A 398 21.35 17.55 -0.97
CA PRO A 398 20.52 18.71 -1.27
C PRO A 398 21.36 19.88 -1.82
N ASP A 399 22.59 20.00 -1.32
CA ASP A 399 23.64 20.94 -1.75
C ASP A 399 24.49 20.46 -2.95
N LEU A 400 24.01 19.53 -3.78
CA LEU A 400 24.76 18.89 -4.88
C LEU A 400 25.55 19.87 -5.76
N VAL A 401 24.93 20.99 -6.18
CA VAL A 401 25.57 22.01 -7.03
C VAL A 401 26.85 22.55 -6.39
N GLN A 402 26.80 22.81 -5.08
CA GLN A 402 27.95 23.33 -4.33
C GLN A 402 28.96 22.23 -4.02
N ARG A 403 28.54 20.98 -3.80
CA ARG A 403 29.46 19.84 -3.67
C ARG A 403 30.27 19.61 -4.93
N LEU A 404 29.62 19.60 -6.09
CA LEU A 404 30.29 19.48 -7.38
C LEU A 404 31.30 20.62 -7.58
N ARG A 405 30.89 21.88 -7.36
CA ARG A 405 31.77 23.06 -7.50
C ARG A 405 32.99 23.00 -6.58
N LEU A 406 32.82 22.52 -5.35
CA LEU A 406 33.89 22.44 -4.33
C LEU A 406 34.64 21.10 -4.30
N ARG A 407 34.39 20.17 -5.23
CA ARG A 407 34.90 18.78 -5.20
C ARG A 407 34.67 18.06 -3.86
N ARG A 408 33.53 18.32 -3.20
CA ARG A 408 33.14 17.58 -1.98
C ARG A 408 32.58 16.22 -2.37
N GLN A 409 32.92 15.20 -1.58
CA GLN A 409 32.37 13.86 -1.75
C GLN A 409 30.83 13.88 -1.67
N LEU A 410 30.20 13.10 -2.54
CA LEU A 410 28.74 12.99 -2.58
C LEU A 410 28.29 11.97 -1.54
N THR A 411 27.33 12.36 -0.70
CA THR A 411 26.62 11.46 0.21
C THR A 411 26.00 10.30 -0.62
N PRO A 412 26.27 9.04 -0.28
CA PRO A 412 25.57 7.89 -0.87
C PRO A 412 24.05 8.01 -0.69
N TYR A 413 23.28 7.46 -1.62
CA TYR A 413 21.82 7.40 -1.52
C TYR A 413 21.39 6.02 -1.03
N ASP A 414 20.48 5.98 -0.06
CA ASP A 414 19.79 4.74 0.29
C ASP A 414 18.64 4.49 -0.71
N ARG A 415 18.74 3.39 -1.46
CA ARG A 415 17.72 2.96 -2.44
C ARG A 415 16.45 2.44 -1.78
N SER A 416 16.52 1.89 -0.57
CA SER A 416 15.35 1.36 0.16
C SER A 416 14.34 2.46 0.50
N THR A 417 14.82 3.69 0.68
CA THR A 417 14.01 4.88 1.00
C THR A 417 13.38 5.57 -0.24
N PHE A 418 13.51 4.98 -1.44
CA PHE A 418 13.15 5.69 -2.67
C PHE A 418 11.64 5.89 -2.86
N TYR A 419 10.86 4.84 -2.61
CA TYR A 419 9.41 4.83 -2.78
C TYR A 419 8.68 4.62 -1.44
N THR A 420 9.26 5.17 -0.37
CA THR A 420 8.71 5.19 0.99
C THR A 420 8.01 6.51 1.30
N HIS A 421 7.47 6.64 2.51
CA HIS A 421 6.78 7.84 3.00
C HIS A 421 7.56 8.49 4.13
N GLY A 422 7.09 9.64 4.59
CA GLY A 422 7.78 10.44 5.59
C GLY A 422 9.03 11.13 5.04
N ALA A 423 9.73 11.81 5.93
CA ALA A 423 10.92 12.62 5.64
C ALA A 423 12.18 11.79 5.38
N GLU A 424 12.26 10.56 5.89
CA GLU A 424 13.41 9.69 5.72
C GLU A 424 13.68 9.39 4.23
N GLY A 425 14.92 9.59 3.81
CA GLY A 425 15.31 9.44 2.40
C GLY A 425 14.77 10.52 1.47
N TYR A 426 14.22 11.61 2.02
CA TYR A 426 13.64 12.71 1.27
C TYR A 426 14.16 14.06 1.80
N THR A 427 13.77 14.44 3.01
CA THR A 427 14.20 15.68 3.68
C THR A 427 15.16 15.45 4.85
N SER A 428 15.47 14.19 5.17
CA SER A 428 16.39 13.77 6.24
C SER A 428 17.89 13.87 5.91
N TYR A 429 18.25 14.11 4.65
CA TYR A 429 19.65 14.34 4.26
C TYR A 429 20.10 15.76 4.63
N GLY A 430 21.22 15.87 5.34
CA GLY A 430 21.82 17.15 5.74
C GLY A 430 22.76 17.74 4.69
N ASP A 431 22.88 19.08 4.73
CA ASP A 431 23.82 19.84 3.90
C ASP A 431 25.24 19.80 4.49
N SER A 432 26.25 20.09 3.67
CA SER A 432 27.65 20.01 4.08
C SER A 432 28.14 21.14 5.02
N GLU A 433 27.22 21.92 5.59
CA GLU A 433 27.47 22.84 6.71
C GLU A 433 26.96 22.28 8.04
N THR A 434 25.77 21.66 8.09
CA THR A 434 25.25 21.02 9.31
C THR A 434 26.01 19.76 9.68
N SER A 435 26.56 19.03 8.70
CA SER A 435 27.37 17.82 8.94
C SER A 435 28.75 18.09 9.57
N LYS A 436 29.08 19.34 9.93
CA LYS A 436 30.32 19.67 10.67
C LYS A 436 30.20 19.50 12.18
N GLU A 437 29.01 19.57 12.75
CA GLU A 437 28.83 19.52 14.22
C GLU A 437 28.96 18.08 14.77
N ASP A 438 28.60 17.06 13.98
CA ASP A 438 28.59 15.65 14.41
C ASP A 438 29.94 14.91 14.36
N THR A 439 31.00 15.52 13.84
CA THR A 439 32.33 14.86 13.73
C THR A 439 33.19 14.93 15.00
N SER A 440 32.62 15.35 16.13
CA SER A 440 33.35 15.57 17.39
C SER A 440 33.22 14.46 18.45
N LEU A 441 32.62 13.31 18.12
CA LEU A 441 32.48 12.16 19.04
C LEU A 441 33.03 10.84 18.47
N SER A 442 34.35 10.79 18.25
CA SER A 442 35.08 9.52 18.20
C SER A 442 36.37 9.57 19.03
N ASN A 443 36.24 9.37 20.34
CA ASN A 443 37.37 8.95 21.17
C ASN A 443 36.88 8.06 22.33
N ASN A 444 37.24 6.78 22.24
CA ASN A 444 37.06 5.81 23.32
C ASN A 444 37.91 6.19 24.53
N GLN A 445 37.30 6.38 25.71
CA GLN A 445 37.88 6.01 27.00
C GLN A 445 36.77 5.75 28.04
N PRO A 446 36.99 4.84 29.00
CA PRO A 446 35.91 4.34 29.87
C PRO A 446 35.58 5.29 31.03
N ALA A 447 34.32 5.28 31.45
CA ALA A 447 33.81 6.12 32.54
C ALA A 447 34.41 5.76 33.91
N PRO A 448 34.81 6.76 34.73
CA PRO A 448 34.95 6.63 36.17
C PRO A 448 33.59 6.79 36.88
N GLN A 449 33.47 6.18 38.06
CA GLN A 449 32.28 6.16 38.91
C GLN A 449 32.12 7.44 39.77
N ASP A 450 30.90 7.65 40.28
CA ASP A 450 30.48 8.39 41.48
C ASP A 450 31.30 9.59 42.00
N VAL A 451 30.64 10.74 42.25
CA VAL A 451 30.53 11.36 43.60
C VAL A 451 29.27 12.26 43.66
N THR A 452 28.69 12.34 44.86
CA THR A 452 27.47 13.04 45.28
C THR A 452 27.54 14.58 45.37
N ALA A 453 26.39 15.21 45.12
CA ALA A 453 25.75 16.31 45.88
C ALA A 453 26.39 17.71 46.08
N SER A 454 25.48 18.71 46.07
CA SER A 454 25.52 20.04 46.70
C SER A 454 26.69 20.99 46.39
N GLU A 455 26.40 22.19 45.86
CA GLU A 455 25.95 23.36 46.63
C GLU A 455 25.50 24.50 45.68
N ALA A 456 24.77 25.47 46.22
CA ALA A 456 24.25 26.62 45.46
C ALA A 456 25.12 27.87 45.65
N THR A 457 25.17 28.73 44.63
CA THR A 457 25.58 30.13 44.80
C THR A 457 24.60 31.05 44.09
N GLU A 458 24.03 31.97 44.85
CA GLU A 458 23.16 33.05 44.37
C GLU A 458 23.95 34.09 43.56
N ALA A 459 23.28 34.75 42.60
CA ALA A 459 23.11 36.21 42.53
C ALA A 459 23.05 36.74 41.08
N ASN A 460 21.85 37.12 40.63
CA ASN A 460 21.55 38.52 40.32
C ASN A 460 20.03 38.73 40.22
N LYS A 461 19.59 39.93 40.63
CA LYS A 461 18.21 40.42 40.56
C LYS A 461 18.12 41.58 39.56
N ASP A 462 16.90 42.09 39.39
CA ASP A 462 16.47 43.23 38.58
C ASP A 462 16.26 42.86 37.09
N GLU A 463 15.12 43.13 36.44
CA GLU A 463 13.86 43.82 36.80
C GLU A 463 12.74 43.32 35.86
N SER A 464 11.45 43.32 36.27
CA SER A 464 10.21 43.44 35.45
C SER A 464 8.96 42.90 36.20
N PRO A 465 7.74 43.46 36.03
CA PRO A 465 6.68 43.33 37.04
C PRO A 465 5.64 42.22 36.82
N LEU A 466 5.23 41.62 37.96
CA LEU A 466 3.96 40.99 38.30
C LEU A 466 2.88 40.92 37.19
N GLN A 467 2.74 39.74 36.58
CA GLN A 467 1.43 39.21 36.18
C GLN A 467 1.17 37.90 36.95
N GLY A 468 -0.11 37.59 37.21
CA GLY A 468 -0.50 36.64 38.25
C GLY A 468 -0.12 35.19 37.96
N ASN A 469 0.36 34.48 38.99
CA ASN A 469 0.57 33.03 38.97
C ASN A 469 -0.76 32.28 38.75
N ALA A 470 -1.07 31.98 37.50
CA ALA A 470 -1.76 30.72 37.18
C ALA A 470 -0.69 29.63 37.15
N GLN A 471 -0.51 28.91 38.26
CA GLN A 471 0.26 27.67 38.24
C GLN A 471 -0.49 26.67 37.36
N THR A 472 -0.06 26.53 36.11
CA THR A 472 -0.45 25.40 35.26
C THR A 472 0.14 24.14 35.89
N GLN A 473 -0.67 23.44 36.69
CA GLN A 473 -0.37 22.06 37.05
C GLN A 473 -0.17 21.28 35.75
N GLU A 474 0.94 20.56 35.63
CA GLU A 474 1.12 19.64 34.51
C GLU A 474 -0.07 18.68 34.48
N PRO A 475 -0.74 18.51 33.31
CA PRO A 475 -1.92 17.67 33.24
C PRO A 475 -1.52 16.23 33.58
N ARG A 476 -2.26 15.62 34.51
CA ARG A 476 -2.03 14.21 34.90
C ARG A 476 -2.02 13.32 33.64
N PRO A 477 -1.20 12.26 33.59
CA PRO A 477 -1.24 11.31 32.49
C PRO A 477 -2.65 10.71 32.36
N LYS A 478 -3.03 10.40 31.12
CA LYS A 478 -4.32 9.79 30.80
C LYS A 478 -4.28 8.30 31.08
N ARG A 479 -5.23 7.79 31.87
CA ARG A 479 -5.27 6.38 32.28
C ARG A 479 -5.94 5.53 31.20
N VAL A 480 -5.25 4.50 30.72
CA VAL A 480 -5.70 3.64 29.61
C VAL A 480 -5.77 2.19 30.07
N ALA A 481 -6.96 1.59 30.00
CA ALA A 481 -7.13 0.15 30.18
C ALA A 481 -6.94 -0.57 28.84
N VAL A 482 -6.09 -1.59 28.79
CA VAL A 482 -5.90 -2.47 27.62
C VAL A 482 -6.43 -3.85 27.98
N ILE A 483 -7.36 -4.39 27.19
CA ILE A 483 -8.03 -5.65 27.50
C ILE A 483 -7.43 -6.78 26.66
N GLY A 484 -6.60 -7.62 27.29
CA GLY A 484 -5.84 -8.72 26.67
C GLY A 484 -4.35 -8.41 26.51
N ALA A 485 -3.48 -9.36 26.88
CA ALA A 485 -2.02 -9.33 26.71
C ALA A 485 -1.55 -10.28 25.59
N GLY A 486 -2.37 -10.43 24.54
CA GLY A 486 -1.92 -10.94 23.25
C GLY A 486 -1.10 -9.89 22.47
N VAL A 487 -0.70 -10.22 21.24
CA VAL A 487 0.09 -9.32 20.38
C VAL A 487 -0.55 -7.93 20.25
N SER A 488 -1.86 -7.85 20.08
CA SER A 488 -2.69 -6.63 20.07
C SER A 488 -2.49 -5.75 21.30
N GLY A 489 -2.41 -6.33 22.49
CA GLY A 489 -2.17 -5.59 23.74
C GLY A 489 -0.72 -5.14 23.89
N LEU A 490 0.23 -5.96 23.43
CA LEU A 490 1.66 -5.64 23.47
C LEU A 490 2.05 -4.54 22.47
N VAL A 491 1.51 -4.55 21.24
CA VAL A 491 1.70 -3.41 20.31
C VAL A 491 1.05 -2.13 20.85
N THR A 492 -0.05 -2.25 21.62
CA THR A 492 -0.67 -1.10 22.29
C THR A 492 0.26 -0.53 23.36
N ALA A 493 0.85 -1.37 24.20
CA ALA A 493 1.86 -0.94 25.19
C ALA A 493 3.06 -0.26 24.53
N ALA A 494 3.60 -0.85 23.47
CA ALA A 494 4.72 -0.30 22.69
C ALA A 494 4.41 1.09 22.13
N ALA A 495 3.26 1.24 21.44
CA ALA A 495 2.87 2.48 20.76
C ALA A 495 2.57 3.63 21.73
N PHE A 496 1.92 3.35 22.86
CA PHE A 496 1.63 4.37 23.87
C PHE A 496 2.90 4.77 24.64
N ASN A 497 3.78 3.83 24.98
CA ASN A 497 5.07 4.13 25.61
C ASN A 497 5.99 4.93 24.66
N ARG A 498 5.92 4.70 23.34
CA ARG A 498 6.64 5.48 22.31
C ARG A 498 6.23 6.96 22.33
N LEU A 499 4.93 7.26 22.47
CA LEU A 499 4.41 8.64 22.43
C LEU A 499 4.53 9.35 23.79
N GLY A 500 4.36 8.62 24.89
CA GLY A 500 4.31 9.18 26.25
C GLY A 500 2.98 9.86 26.59
N GLY A 501 2.85 10.35 27.82
CA GLY A 501 1.65 11.07 28.31
C GLY A 501 0.51 10.19 28.85
N PHE A 502 0.68 8.87 28.87
CA PHE A 502 -0.35 7.91 29.31
C PHE A 502 0.13 7.01 30.46
N GLU A 503 -0.82 6.59 31.30
CA GLU A 503 -0.66 5.57 32.35
C GLU A 503 -1.42 4.32 31.89
N LEU A 504 -0.72 3.24 31.52
CA LEU A 504 -1.33 2.03 30.98
C LEU A 504 -1.53 0.96 32.04
N LYS A 505 -2.60 0.17 31.89
CA LYS A 505 -2.81 -1.08 32.63
C LYS A 505 -3.43 -2.13 31.72
N ILE A 506 -2.81 -3.30 31.62
CA ILE A 506 -3.23 -4.39 30.75
C ILE A 506 -3.88 -5.47 31.59
N PHE A 507 -5.10 -5.89 31.24
CA PHE A 507 -5.83 -6.95 31.93
C PHE A 507 -5.79 -8.24 31.10
N GLU A 508 -5.12 -9.27 31.62
CA GLU A 508 -5.05 -10.59 30.98
C GLU A 508 -5.79 -11.63 31.81
N ARG A 509 -6.71 -12.36 31.17
CA ARG A 509 -7.55 -13.37 31.82
C ARG A 509 -6.76 -14.64 32.13
N LYS A 510 -5.76 -14.98 31.32
CA LYS A 510 -4.82 -16.08 31.58
C LYS A 510 -3.77 -15.72 32.65
N SER A 511 -3.07 -16.74 33.14
CA SER A 511 -1.87 -16.62 33.98
C SER A 511 -0.59 -16.27 33.20
N VAL A 512 -0.66 -16.24 31.87
CA VAL A 512 0.46 -16.04 30.94
C VAL A 512 0.05 -15.11 29.78
N PRO A 513 0.98 -14.32 29.22
CA PRO A 513 0.71 -13.48 28.05
C PRO A 513 0.77 -14.30 26.75
N GLY A 514 0.34 -13.70 25.64
CA GLY A 514 0.49 -14.27 24.28
C GLY A 514 -0.83 -14.48 23.52
N GLY A 515 -1.97 -14.46 24.22
CA GLY A 515 -3.30 -14.59 23.61
C GLY A 515 -3.43 -15.85 22.78
N VAL A 516 -3.76 -15.69 21.49
CA VAL A 516 -3.97 -16.83 20.56
C VAL A 516 -2.73 -17.71 20.38
N TRP A 517 -1.51 -17.22 20.63
CA TRP A 517 -0.28 -17.98 20.40
C TRP A 517 0.18 -18.82 21.59
N VAL A 518 -0.48 -18.71 22.75
CA VAL A 518 -0.22 -19.61 23.90
C VAL A 518 -0.65 -21.02 23.52
N TYR A 519 0.24 -22.00 23.50
CA TYR A 519 -0.13 -23.40 23.30
C TYR A 519 -0.74 -23.98 24.59
N ASP A 520 -2.02 -24.37 24.54
CA ASP A 520 -2.71 -25.05 25.64
C ASP A 520 -2.81 -26.56 25.31
N PRO A 521 -2.00 -27.48 25.88
CA PRO A 521 -1.95 -28.89 25.46
C PRO A 521 -3.27 -29.66 25.66
N VAL A 522 -4.14 -29.17 26.53
CA VAL A 522 -5.52 -29.64 26.67
C VAL A 522 -6.43 -28.42 26.60
N SER A 523 -7.42 -28.46 25.70
CA SER A 523 -8.40 -27.39 25.57
C SER A 523 -9.45 -27.49 26.69
N THR A 524 -9.69 -26.40 27.40
CA THR A 524 -10.77 -26.24 28.38
C THR A 524 -12.03 -25.65 27.75
N THR A 525 -12.01 -25.35 26.44
CA THR A 525 -13.19 -24.88 25.70
C THR A 525 -14.08 -26.07 25.34
N VAL A 526 -15.32 -26.05 25.83
CA VAL A 526 -16.43 -26.92 25.44
C VAL A 526 -17.23 -26.21 24.34
N PRO A 527 -17.18 -26.66 23.07
CA PRO A 527 -18.00 -26.10 22.00
C PRO A 527 -19.47 -26.54 22.13
N GLN A 528 -20.38 -25.81 21.48
CA GLN A 528 -21.80 -26.15 21.38
C GLN A 528 -22.14 -26.49 19.93
N PHE A 529 -23.04 -27.45 19.71
CA PHE A 529 -23.39 -27.99 18.39
C PHE A 529 -24.92 -28.08 18.25
N PRO A 530 -25.59 -27.17 17.50
CA PRO A 530 -25.02 -25.96 16.90
C PRO A 530 -24.57 -24.93 17.94
N ALA A 531 -23.81 -23.92 17.53
CA ALA A 531 -23.42 -22.83 18.41
C ALA A 531 -24.52 -21.75 18.42
N PRO A 532 -25.08 -21.38 19.59
CA PRO A 532 -26.03 -20.27 19.66
C PRO A 532 -25.32 -18.93 19.40
N GLU A 533 -26.11 -17.87 19.23
CA GLU A 533 -25.60 -16.52 18.93
C GLU A 533 -24.59 -16.02 20.01
N PRO A 534 -23.65 -15.11 19.67
CA PRO A 534 -22.57 -14.68 20.56
C PRO A 534 -23.01 -14.23 21.95
N SER A 535 -24.16 -13.54 22.04
CA SER A 535 -24.75 -13.05 23.28
C SER A 535 -25.32 -14.14 24.19
N GLN A 536 -25.53 -15.34 23.66
CA GLN A 536 -26.02 -16.53 24.36
C GLN A 536 -24.88 -17.50 24.71
N ILE A 537 -23.85 -17.61 23.87
CA ILE A 537 -22.70 -18.51 24.08
C ILE A 537 -21.64 -17.94 25.05
N ASP A 538 -21.37 -16.62 25.03
CA ASP A 538 -20.48 -15.92 25.99
C ASP A 538 -21.20 -14.70 26.62
N PRO A 539 -22.29 -14.91 27.38
CA PRO A 539 -23.05 -13.82 28.01
C PRO A 539 -22.25 -13.13 29.13
N PRO A 540 -22.48 -11.83 29.39
CA PRO A 540 -21.85 -11.10 30.50
C PRO A 540 -21.96 -11.86 31.83
N LEU A 541 -20.89 -11.83 32.63
CA LEU A 541 -20.95 -12.36 33.99
C LEU A 541 -21.81 -11.43 34.86
N PRO A 542 -22.73 -11.98 35.67
CA PRO A 542 -23.51 -11.17 36.59
C PRO A 542 -22.58 -10.56 37.65
N ARG A 543 -22.77 -9.27 37.93
CA ARG A 543 -22.11 -8.59 39.06
C ARG A 543 -22.50 -9.32 40.35
N PRO A 544 -21.54 -9.70 41.23
CA PRO A 544 -21.86 -10.30 42.51
C PRO A 544 -22.54 -9.30 43.45
N ASP A 545 -23.44 -9.80 44.31
CA ASP A 545 -24.10 -9.02 45.35
C ASP A 545 -23.20 -8.88 46.60
N ILE A 546 -22.11 -8.12 46.42
CA ILE A 546 -21.12 -7.81 47.46
C ILE A 546 -20.70 -6.33 47.39
N ALA A 547 -20.17 -5.81 48.50
CA ALA A 547 -19.44 -4.56 48.48
C ALA A 547 -18.11 -4.73 47.71
N LEU A 548 -17.71 -3.72 46.92
CA LEU A 548 -16.48 -3.73 46.15
C LEU A 548 -15.44 -2.75 46.76
N PRO A 549 -14.15 -3.11 46.85
CA PRO A 549 -13.58 -4.42 46.51
C PRO A 549 -14.01 -5.52 47.50
N GLY A 550 -14.17 -6.75 47.01
CA GLY A 550 -14.55 -7.90 47.85
C GLY A 550 -14.42 -9.24 47.12
N ASP A 551 -14.37 -10.34 47.89
CA ASP A 551 -14.24 -11.69 47.36
C ASP A 551 -15.62 -12.38 47.21
N ALA A 552 -15.77 -13.15 46.14
CA ALA A 552 -16.91 -14.02 45.88
C ALA A 552 -16.44 -15.46 45.57
N PRO A 553 -17.31 -16.48 45.63
CA PRO A 553 -17.00 -17.81 45.08
C PRO A 553 -16.61 -17.72 43.61
N HIS A 554 -15.63 -18.54 43.19
CA HIS A 554 -15.14 -18.54 41.82
C HIS A 554 -16.23 -18.87 40.78
N SER A 555 -16.27 -18.13 39.68
CA SER A 555 -17.23 -18.35 38.59
C SER A 555 -16.88 -19.56 37.74
N THR A 556 -17.74 -20.60 37.78
CA THR A 556 -17.60 -21.81 36.96
C THR A 556 -18.08 -21.67 35.52
N ARG A 557 -18.55 -20.49 35.09
CA ARG A 557 -18.98 -20.29 33.69
C ARG A 557 -17.75 -20.26 32.79
N GLN A 558 -17.78 -21.05 31.71
CA GLN A 558 -16.76 -21.03 30.66
C GLN A 558 -16.57 -19.63 30.08
N ARG A 559 -15.31 -19.21 29.93
CA ARG A 559 -14.90 -17.92 29.32
C ARG A 559 -13.86 -18.10 28.21
N PHE A 560 -14.00 -19.18 27.44
CA PHE A 560 -13.27 -19.48 26.19
C PHE A 560 -11.77 -19.18 26.28
N LEU A 561 -11.12 -19.77 27.30
CA LEU A 561 -9.72 -19.50 27.60
C LEU A 561 -8.75 -20.15 26.60
N SER A 562 -9.12 -21.29 26.00
CA SER A 562 -8.17 -22.05 25.20
C SER A 562 -7.93 -21.45 23.82
N SER A 563 -6.66 -21.49 23.42
CA SER A 563 -6.21 -21.16 22.08
C SER A 563 -6.50 -22.31 21.10
N PRO A 564 -6.53 -22.01 19.79
CA PRO A 564 -6.67 -22.97 18.72
C PRO A 564 -5.30 -23.44 18.15
N ILE A 565 -4.23 -23.39 18.94
CA ILE A 565 -2.89 -23.84 18.52
C ILE A 565 -2.78 -25.36 18.67
N TYR A 566 -2.18 -25.99 17.66
CA TYR A 566 -1.94 -27.42 17.55
C TYR A 566 -0.45 -27.69 17.28
N ASP A 567 0.00 -28.90 17.55
CA ASP A 567 1.42 -29.23 17.85
C ASP A 567 2.38 -28.89 16.71
N SER A 568 1.95 -29.15 15.47
CA SER A 568 2.75 -28.92 14.26
C SER A 568 2.35 -27.66 13.48
N LEU A 569 1.68 -26.70 14.14
CA LEU A 569 1.31 -25.43 13.50
C LEU A 569 2.56 -24.68 13.05
N VAL A 570 2.63 -24.43 11.75
CA VAL A 570 3.57 -23.53 11.09
C VAL A 570 2.79 -22.36 10.51
N ALA A 571 3.24 -21.13 10.77
CA ALA A 571 2.56 -19.90 10.36
C ALA A 571 2.20 -19.91 8.86
N ASN A 572 1.11 -19.21 8.52
CA ASN A 572 0.58 -19.15 7.15
C ASN A 572 1.11 -17.96 6.34
N ILE A 573 1.94 -17.13 6.98
CA ILE A 573 2.51 -15.88 6.46
C ILE A 573 4.02 -15.95 6.69
N PRO A 574 4.87 -15.55 5.73
CA PRO A 574 6.32 -15.53 5.92
C PRO A 574 6.73 -14.67 7.13
N TYR A 575 7.80 -15.04 7.83
CA TYR A 575 8.23 -14.34 9.05
C TYR A 575 8.52 -12.85 8.82
N SER A 576 9.05 -12.50 7.63
CA SER A 576 9.33 -11.13 7.20
C SER A 576 8.09 -10.25 7.09
N VAL A 577 6.91 -10.86 6.91
CA VAL A 577 5.62 -10.17 6.72
C VAL A 577 4.71 -10.28 7.94
N MET A 578 4.91 -11.28 8.80
CA MET A 578 4.06 -11.51 9.98
C MET A 578 4.35 -10.54 11.13
N GLY A 579 5.56 -9.98 11.21
CA GLY A 579 6.04 -9.18 12.36
C GLY A 579 5.54 -7.73 12.42
N GLY A 580 5.82 -7.06 13.54
CA GLY A 580 5.78 -5.59 13.64
C GLY A 580 7.09 -4.95 13.19
N THR A 581 7.16 -3.62 13.19
CA THR A 581 8.38 -2.85 12.83
C THR A 581 9.09 -2.23 14.02
N THR A 582 8.47 -2.18 15.20
CA THR A 582 9.17 -1.75 16.43
C THR A 582 9.68 -2.97 17.21
N GLU A 583 9.40 -3.05 18.50
CA GLU A 583 9.97 -4.05 19.40
C GLU A 583 9.37 -5.45 19.28
N LEU A 584 8.38 -5.63 18.40
CA LEU A 584 7.74 -6.89 18.02
C LEU A 584 8.18 -7.36 16.62
N THR A 585 9.37 -6.93 16.18
CA THR A 585 10.07 -7.46 14.99
C THR A 585 10.47 -8.92 15.22
N LEU A 586 9.95 -9.84 14.38
CA LEU A 586 10.20 -11.28 14.50
C LEU A 586 11.62 -11.67 14.05
N PRO A 587 12.26 -12.64 14.74
CA PRO A 587 13.50 -13.25 14.24
C PRO A 587 13.23 -14.17 13.03
N PRO A 588 14.25 -14.48 12.22
CA PRO A 588 14.17 -15.54 11.23
C PRO A 588 13.96 -16.92 11.89
N PRO A 589 13.34 -17.90 11.20
CA PRO A 589 13.15 -19.25 11.73
C PRO A 589 14.46 -19.96 12.05
N ALA A 590 14.43 -20.82 13.06
CA ALA A 590 15.58 -21.66 13.44
C ALA A 590 15.98 -22.64 12.33
N ASN A 591 15.01 -23.08 11.51
CA ASN A 591 15.28 -23.77 10.26
C ASN A 591 15.51 -22.74 9.14
N THR A 592 16.76 -22.56 8.71
CA THR A 592 17.16 -21.61 7.66
C THR A 592 16.63 -21.94 6.27
N GLU A 593 16.10 -23.15 6.03
CA GLU A 593 15.38 -23.49 4.80
C GLU A 593 13.88 -23.10 4.84
N SER A 594 13.36 -22.69 6.00
CA SER A 594 11.97 -22.26 6.18
C SER A 594 11.83 -20.74 6.08
N GLN A 595 10.78 -20.29 5.42
CA GLN A 595 10.30 -18.90 5.47
C GLN A 595 9.23 -18.68 6.55
N TYR A 596 8.81 -19.74 7.25
CA TYR A 596 7.71 -19.75 8.19
C TYR A 596 8.17 -20.19 9.58
N LEU A 597 7.70 -19.49 10.62
CA LEU A 597 7.91 -19.83 12.02
C LEU A 597 6.90 -20.89 12.47
N THR A 598 7.33 -21.76 13.37
CA THR A 598 6.46 -22.65 14.17
C THR A 598 5.69 -21.86 15.23
N ALA A 599 4.57 -22.41 15.71
CA ALA A 599 3.84 -21.82 16.83
C ALA A 599 4.69 -21.65 18.10
N LEU A 600 5.62 -22.58 18.35
CA LEU A 600 6.54 -22.51 19.50
C LEU A 600 7.46 -21.29 19.41
N GLU A 601 8.15 -21.11 18.28
CA GLU A 601 9.03 -19.94 18.06
C GLU A 601 8.27 -18.61 18.22
N VAL A 602 7.03 -18.55 17.71
CA VAL A 602 6.17 -17.37 17.86
C VAL A 602 5.75 -17.16 19.32
N SER A 603 5.35 -18.22 20.03
CA SER A 603 4.94 -18.15 21.44
C SER A 603 6.08 -17.74 22.36
N GLU A 604 7.28 -18.30 22.17
CA GLU A 604 8.48 -17.93 22.90
C GLU A 604 8.87 -16.47 22.66
N PHE A 605 8.82 -16.01 21.41
CA PHE A 605 9.07 -14.61 21.06
C PHE A 605 8.09 -13.66 21.76
N ILE A 606 6.79 -13.93 21.68
CA ILE A 606 5.76 -13.07 22.28
C ILE A 606 5.89 -13.06 23.80
N SER A 607 6.16 -14.21 24.42
CA SER A 607 6.38 -14.30 25.87
C SER A 607 7.59 -13.49 26.31
N LYS A 608 8.70 -13.53 25.55
CA LYS A 608 9.89 -12.70 25.76
C LYS A 608 9.61 -11.21 25.53
N ALA A 609 8.79 -10.84 24.54
CA ALA A 609 8.40 -9.45 24.33
C ALA A 609 7.54 -8.93 25.49
N ALA A 610 6.59 -9.74 25.98
CA ALA A 610 5.73 -9.41 27.09
C ALA A 610 6.49 -9.14 28.40
N THR A 611 7.67 -9.75 28.64
CA THR A 611 8.45 -9.48 29.87
C THR A 611 8.82 -8.01 30.04
N LYS A 612 8.99 -7.28 28.92
CA LYS A 612 9.26 -5.83 28.96
C LYS A 612 8.11 -5.03 29.54
N HIS A 613 6.87 -5.45 29.28
CA HIS A 613 5.63 -4.80 29.71
C HIS A 613 5.02 -5.44 30.95
N ASN A 614 5.72 -6.39 31.59
CA ASN A 614 5.15 -7.20 32.67
C ASN A 614 4.73 -6.39 33.90
N TYR A 615 5.28 -5.18 34.07
CA TYR A 615 4.88 -4.23 35.12
C TYR A 615 3.52 -3.56 34.85
N LEU A 616 3.03 -3.58 33.60
CA LEU A 616 1.71 -3.11 33.18
C LEU A 616 0.64 -4.19 33.22
N ILE A 617 1.03 -5.48 33.18
CA ILE A 617 0.11 -6.61 32.99
C ILE A 617 -0.39 -7.14 34.34
N GLN A 618 -1.71 -7.16 34.49
CA GLN A 618 -2.42 -7.84 35.58
C GLN A 618 -3.02 -9.15 35.07
N TYR A 619 -2.32 -10.26 35.34
CA TYR A 619 -2.75 -11.62 35.00
C TYR A 619 -3.94 -12.11 35.84
N ASN A 620 -4.55 -13.22 35.41
CA ASN A 620 -5.72 -13.86 36.02
C ASN A 620 -6.90 -12.90 36.25
N THR A 621 -6.97 -11.82 35.47
CA THR A 621 -7.90 -10.70 35.68
C THR A 621 -8.69 -10.42 34.41
N SER A 622 -10.01 -10.60 34.47
CA SER A 622 -10.92 -10.24 33.39
C SER A 622 -11.71 -8.97 33.67
N VAL A 623 -11.94 -8.20 32.60
CA VAL A 623 -12.97 -7.16 32.54
C VAL A 623 -14.32 -7.82 32.30
N GLU A 624 -15.31 -7.50 33.12
CA GLU A 624 -16.65 -8.11 33.07
C GLU A 624 -17.76 -7.15 32.68
N ASP A 625 -17.56 -5.85 32.91
CA ASP A 625 -18.49 -4.78 32.54
C ASP A 625 -17.71 -3.47 32.33
N VAL A 626 -18.20 -2.63 31.42
CA VAL A 626 -17.67 -1.30 31.10
C VAL A 626 -18.85 -0.34 31.06
N ARG A 627 -18.74 0.78 31.79
CA ARG A 627 -19.79 1.80 31.88
C ARG A 627 -19.22 3.19 31.67
N ASN A 628 -19.92 4.04 30.92
CA ASN A 628 -19.55 5.44 30.75
C ASN A 628 -19.68 6.21 32.07
N LEU A 629 -18.70 7.06 32.38
CA LEU A 629 -18.74 7.96 33.53
C LEU A 629 -19.41 9.30 33.15
N PRO A 630 -20.21 9.93 34.05
CA PRO A 630 -20.85 11.21 33.77
C PRO A 630 -19.88 12.34 33.39
N GLN A 631 -18.67 12.30 33.93
CA GLN A 631 -17.58 13.26 33.68
C GLN A 631 -16.70 12.93 32.45
N GLY A 632 -17.05 11.90 31.67
CA GLY A 632 -16.20 11.33 30.63
C GLY A 632 -15.26 10.24 31.15
N GLY A 633 -14.75 9.42 30.23
CA GLY A 633 -14.06 8.17 30.56
C GLY A 633 -15.03 7.04 30.93
N VAL A 634 -14.49 5.95 31.46
CA VAL A 634 -15.26 4.75 31.83
C VAL A 634 -14.88 4.18 33.19
N ARG A 635 -15.79 3.39 33.73
CA ARG A 635 -15.57 2.47 34.85
C ARG A 635 -15.54 1.04 34.36
N LEU A 636 -14.52 0.28 34.76
CA LEU A 636 -14.42 -1.16 34.54
C LEU A 636 -14.82 -1.91 35.80
N LEU A 637 -15.65 -2.95 35.65
CA LEU A 637 -15.81 -4.00 36.66
C LEU A 637 -14.79 -5.10 36.37
N LEU A 638 -13.96 -5.39 37.36
CA LEU A 638 -12.81 -6.29 37.24
C LEU A 638 -13.00 -7.49 38.16
N ARG A 639 -12.66 -8.68 37.65
CA ARG A 639 -12.69 -9.97 38.35
C ARG A 639 -11.31 -10.60 38.28
N ARG A 640 -10.66 -10.82 39.41
CA ARG A 640 -9.37 -11.52 39.51
C ARG A 640 -9.55 -12.87 40.18
N GLU A 641 -9.16 -13.94 39.50
CA GLU A 641 -9.16 -15.30 40.03
C GLU A 641 -8.01 -15.47 41.05
N ASN A 642 -8.33 -16.03 42.22
CA ASN A 642 -7.37 -16.35 43.27
C ASN A 642 -7.15 -17.86 43.37
N ALA A 643 -5.92 -18.29 43.67
CA ALA A 643 -5.53 -19.69 43.81
C ALA A 643 -6.32 -20.48 44.90
N GLY A 644 -7.07 -19.80 45.76
CA GLY A 644 -7.94 -20.39 46.78
C GLY A 644 -9.35 -20.78 46.30
N GLY A 645 -9.68 -20.64 45.01
CA GLY A 645 -11.02 -20.92 44.49
C GLY A 645 -12.06 -19.82 44.77
N THR A 646 -11.59 -18.57 44.93
CA THR A 646 -12.41 -17.37 45.04
C THR A 646 -12.03 -16.37 43.95
N ASP A 647 -12.95 -15.49 43.58
CA ASP A 647 -12.69 -14.36 42.70
C ASP A 647 -12.73 -13.05 43.50
N THR A 648 -11.69 -12.24 43.44
CA THR A 648 -11.73 -10.85 43.94
C THR A 648 -12.36 -9.95 42.89
N TRP A 649 -13.43 -9.24 43.25
CA TRP A 649 -14.09 -8.27 42.40
C TRP A 649 -13.84 -6.85 42.87
N TYR A 650 -13.63 -5.92 41.94
CA TYR A 650 -13.41 -4.50 42.23
C TYR A 650 -13.73 -3.61 41.01
N GLU A 651 -13.75 -2.29 41.21
CA GLU A 651 -13.95 -1.31 40.14
C GLU A 651 -12.71 -0.41 39.99
N GLU A 652 -12.43 0.04 38.77
CA GLU A 652 -11.37 1.00 38.48
C GLU A 652 -11.78 1.93 37.33
N ASP A 653 -11.48 3.23 37.46
CA ASP A 653 -11.85 4.28 36.51
C ASP A 653 -10.68 4.63 35.58
N PHE A 654 -10.97 4.76 34.28
CA PHE A 654 -10.01 5.04 33.22
C PHE A 654 -10.50 6.17 32.31
N ASP A 655 -9.58 6.95 31.75
CA ASP A 655 -9.91 7.93 30.71
C ASP A 655 -10.29 7.22 29.39
N HIS A 656 -9.63 6.10 29.07
CA HIS A 656 -9.81 5.38 27.80
C HIS A 656 -9.67 3.84 27.92
N VAL A 657 -10.18 3.11 26.92
CA VAL A 657 -10.10 1.64 26.78
C VAL A 657 -9.68 1.22 25.38
N VAL A 658 -8.65 0.38 25.31
CA VAL A 658 -8.29 -0.37 24.10
C VAL A 658 -8.74 -1.82 24.23
N VAL A 659 -9.62 -2.25 23.34
CA VAL A 659 -10.12 -3.61 23.25
C VAL A 659 -9.16 -4.42 22.38
N ALA A 660 -8.35 -5.27 23.03
CA ALA A 660 -7.25 -6.01 22.42
C ALA A 660 -7.44 -7.55 22.52
N THR A 661 -8.68 -8.03 22.69
CA THR A 661 -9.00 -9.41 23.04
C THR A 661 -8.77 -10.45 21.93
N GLY A 662 -8.63 -10.02 20.68
CA GLY A 662 -8.68 -10.91 19.52
C GLY A 662 -10.07 -11.54 19.31
N HIS A 663 -10.16 -12.53 18.43
CA HIS A 663 -11.43 -13.14 18.00
C HIS A 663 -11.41 -14.68 17.83
N ASN A 664 -10.29 -15.36 18.08
CA ASN A 664 -10.10 -16.79 17.74
C ASN A 664 -10.35 -17.76 18.91
N SER A 665 -11.36 -17.51 19.75
CA SER A 665 -11.63 -18.29 20.97
C SER A 665 -13.06 -18.81 21.10
N VAL A 666 -14.07 -18.04 20.70
CA VAL A 666 -15.49 -18.45 20.75
C VAL A 666 -15.84 -19.23 19.47
N PRO A 667 -16.05 -20.57 19.55
CA PRO A 667 -16.19 -21.40 18.35
C PRO A 667 -17.50 -21.13 17.64
N ARG A 668 -17.47 -21.01 16.31
CA ARG A 668 -18.67 -20.88 15.49
C ARG A 668 -19.01 -22.22 14.86
N VAL A 669 -20.12 -22.81 15.27
CA VAL A 669 -20.73 -24.01 14.64
C VAL A 669 -22.06 -23.60 14.02
N PRO A 670 -22.26 -23.74 12.69
CA PRO A 670 -23.51 -23.35 12.04
C PRO A 670 -24.68 -24.23 12.47
N GLU A 671 -25.89 -23.68 12.42
CA GLU A 671 -27.12 -24.46 12.50
C GLU A 671 -27.24 -25.35 11.26
N ILE A 672 -27.40 -26.66 11.48
CA ILE A 672 -27.65 -27.65 10.44
C ILE A 672 -28.77 -28.56 10.98
N PRO A 673 -29.87 -28.78 10.24
CA PRO A 673 -30.97 -29.62 10.70
C PRO A 673 -30.50 -31.00 11.18
N GLY A 674 -30.97 -31.43 12.35
CA GLY A 674 -30.64 -32.73 12.95
C GLY A 674 -29.25 -32.84 13.60
N LEU A 675 -28.40 -31.80 13.58
CA LEU A 675 -27.04 -31.88 14.17
C LEU A 675 -27.04 -32.33 15.64
N GLU A 676 -28.05 -31.95 16.42
CA GLU A 676 -28.19 -32.30 17.83
C GLU A 676 -28.48 -33.80 18.10
N SER A 677 -28.96 -34.56 17.09
CA SER A 677 -29.26 -35.99 17.26
C SER A 677 -28.12 -36.93 16.80
N TRP A 678 -27.06 -36.38 16.21
CA TRP A 678 -25.91 -37.13 15.72
C TRP A 678 -25.18 -37.87 16.85
N LYS A 679 -25.00 -39.19 16.72
CA LYS A 679 -24.36 -40.05 17.74
C LYS A 679 -22.83 -40.10 17.65
N GLY A 680 -22.26 -39.78 16.48
CA GLY A 680 -20.81 -39.75 16.29
C GLY A 680 -20.15 -38.60 17.05
N GLY A 681 -18.82 -38.59 17.11
CA GLY A 681 -18.12 -37.52 17.81
C GLY A 681 -18.24 -36.16 17.10
N LEU A 682 -18.40 -35.09 17.89
CA LEU A 682 -18.49 -33.70 17.42
C LEU A 682 -17.34 -32.89 18.02
N GLN A 683 -16.60 -32.17 17.17
CA GLN A 683 -15.47 -31.35 17.57
C GLN A 683 -15.43 -30.03 16.82
N HIS A 684 -14.95 -28.97 17.47
CA HIS A 684 -14.53 -27.74 16.79
C HIS A 684 -13.01 -27.63 16.87
N VAL A 685 -12.37 -27.11 15.82
CA VAL A 685 -10.90 -27.08 15.67
C VAL A 685 -10.15 -26.35 16.81
N VAL A 686 -10.84 -25.55 17.62
CA VAL A 686 -10.32 -24.95 18.87
C VAL A 686 -9.85 -25.98 19.92
N THR A 687 -10.38 -27.20 19.87
CA THR A 687 -10.02 -28.28 20.79
C THR A 687 -9.01 -29.27 20.21
N TRP A 688 -8.71 -29.17 18.93
CA TRP A 688 -7.83 -30.09 18.20
C TRP A 688 -6.35 -29.74 18.41
N ARG A 689 -5.48 -30.76 18.50
CA ARG A 689 -4.04 -30.67 18.77
C ARG A 689 -3.17 -31.49 17.83
N SER A 690 -3.63 -32.65 17.36
CA SER A 690 -2.88 -33.42 16.34
C SER A 690 -3.76 -34.37 15.53
N GLY A 691 -3.26 -34.79 14.36
CA GLY A 691 -3.93 -35.80 13.53
C GLY A 691 -4.07 -37.18 14.20
N GLU A 692 -3.30 -37.47 15.26
CA GLU A 692 -3.38 -38.73 16.00
C GLU A 692 -4.72 -38.92 16.73
N GLU A 693 -5.43 -37.82 17.05
CA GLU A 693 -6.78 -37.85 17.64
C GLU A 693 -7.78 -38.65 16.78
N PHE A 694 -7.54 -38.74 15.48
CA PHE A 694 -8.40 -39.42 14.50
C PHE A 694 -7.85 -40.78 14.06
N LYS A 695 -6.90 -41.34 14.81
CA LYS A 695 -6.36 -42.66 14.54
C LYS A 695 -7.46 -43.72 14.49
N ASP A 696 -7.45 -44.51 13.41
CA ASP A 696 -8.39 -45.60 13.11
C ASP A 696 -9.87 -45.15 13.07
N LYS A 697 -10.14 -43.85 12.80
CA LYS A 697 -11.49 -43.26 12.63
C LYS A 697 -11.76 -42.80 11.20
N THR A 698 -13.01 -42.90 10.75
CA THR A 698 -13.51 -42.17 9.56
C THR A 698 -13.93 -40.76 9.98
N ILE A 699 -13.44 -39.72 9.31
CA ILE A 699 -13.74 -38.33 9.70
C ILE A 699 -14.30 -37.49 8.55
N LEU A 700 -15.20 -36.56 8.91
CA LEU A 700 -15.69 -35.47 8.05
C LEU A 700 -15.24 -34.12 8.59
N VAL A 701 -14.58 -33.33 7.76
CA VAL A 701 -14.14 -31.96 8.08
C VAL A 701 -15.04 -30.96 7.35
N ILE A 702 -15.58 -30.00 8.10
CA ILE A 702 -16.46 -28.94 7.56
C ILE A 702 -15.69 -27.62 7.56
N GLY A 703 -15.30 -27.15 6.38
CA GLY A 703 -14.53 -25.92 6.20
C GLY A 703 -13.29 -26.11 5.31
N THR A 704 -12.74 -25.00 4.82
CA THR A 704 -11.66 -25.00 3.82
C THR A 704 -10.55 -23.98 4.08
N SER A 705 -10.58 -23.27 5.22
CA SER A 705 -9.50 -22.36 5.63
C SER A 705 -8.24 -23.12 6.06
N GLU A 706 -7.18 -22.38 6.38
CA GLU A 706 -5.86 -22.89 6.72
C GLU A 706 -5.89 -23.98 7.82
N SER A 707 -6.58 -23.76 8.95
CA SER A 707 -6.71 -24.81 9.99
C SER A 707 -7.40 -26.09 9.51
N ALA A 708 -8.29 -26.01 8.49
CA ALA A 708 -8.89 -27.19 7.89
C ALA A 708 -7.91 -27.94 6.98
N ILE A 709 -7.04 -27.20 6.27
CA ILE A 709 -5.95 -27.78 5.48
C ILE A 709 -5.01 -28.54 6.42
N ASP A 710 -4.51 -27.88 7.46
CA ASP A 710 -3.57 -28.47 8.41
C ASP A 710 -4.16 -29.70 9.12
N LEU A 711 -5.44 -29.63 9.55
CA LEU A 711 -6.14 -30.77 10.14
C LEU A 711 -6.29 -31.95 9.18
N VAL A 712 -6.78 -31.72 7.96
CA VAL A 712 -6.95 -32.78 6.96
C VAL A 712 -5.61 -33.46 6.69
N LEU A 713 -4.57 -32.68 6.36
CA LEU A 713 -3.26 -33.21 5.97
C LEU A 713 -2.57 -33.99 7.10
N GLN A 714 -2.67 -33.53 8.35
CA GLN A 714 -2.13 -34.23 9.51
C GLN A 714 -2.93 -35.50 9.86
N SER A 715 -4.23 -35.57 9.52
CA SER A 715 -5.07 -36.74 9.82
C SER A 715 -4.88 -37.89 8.82
N LEU A 716 -4.44 -37.61 7.59
CA LEU A 716 -4.26 -38.61 6.53
C LEU A 716 -3.45 -39.87 6.93
N PRO A 717 -2.34 -39.79 7.69
CA PRO A 717 -1.57 -40.98 8.07
C PRO A 717 -2.22 -41.84 9.16
N HIS A 718 -3.29 -41.35 9.78
CA HIS A 718 -3.91 -41.96 10.97
C HIS A 718 -5.37 -42.40 10.74
N ALA A 719 -6.11 -41.72 9.86
CA ALA A 719 -7.51 -42.04 9.58
C ALA A 719 -7.71 -43.46 9.02
N LYS A 720 -8.91 -44.01 9.23
CA LYS A 720 -9.35 -45.36 8.80
C LYS A 720 -9.48 -45.55 7.28
N GLY A 721 -9.26 -44.49 6.51
CA GLY A 721 -9.50 -44.38 5.08
C GLY A 721 -9.49 -42.92 4.65
N ASP A 722 -10.23 -42.58 3.59
CA ASP A 722 -10.29 -41.20 3.07
C ASP A 722 -10.88 -40.22 4.10
N VAL A 723 -10.19 -39.09 4.30
CA VAL A 723 -10.70 -37.93 5.04
C VAL A 723 -11.72 -37.21 4.16
N HIS A 724 -12.97 -37.12 4.63
CA HIS A 724 -14.03 -36.42 3.91
C HIS A 724 -13.97 -34.91 4.20
N VAL A 725 -14.14 -34.07 3.18
CA VAL A 725 -14.09 -32.61 3.32
C VAL A 725 -15.32 -31.97 2.67
N SER A 726 -16.24 -31.46 3.50
CA SER A 726 -17.41 -30.70 3.06
C SER A 726 -16.98 -29.31 2.61
N GLN A 727 -16.92 -29.09 1.29
CA GLN A 727 -16.42 -27.87 0.66
C GLN A 727 -17.55 -27.11 -0.06
N ARG A 728 -17.87 -25.90 0.42
CA ARG A 728 -18.72 -24.95 -0.31
C ARG A 728 -17.94 -24.11 -1.34
N THR A 729 -16.67 -23.81 -1.04
CA THR A 729 -15.82 -22.96 -1.87
C THR A 729 -14.36 -23.40 -1.69
N PRO A 730 -13.58 -23.59 -2.77
CA PRO A 730 -12.14 -23.88 -2.69
C PRO A 730 -11.36 -22.80 -1.93
N HIS A 731 -10.19 -23.17 -1.38
CA HIS A 731 -9.34 -22.20 -0.69
C HIS A 731 -8.71 -21.20 -1.68
N PRO A 732 -8.84 -19.88 -1.50
CA PRO A 732 -8.48 -18.90 -2.53
C PRO A 732 -7.00 -18.91 -2.93
N ARG A 733 -6.07 -19.22 -2.01
CA ARG A 733 -4.63 -19.32 -2.34
C ARG A 733 -4.20 -20.72 -2.83
N TYR A 734 -5.00 -21.74 -2.53
CA TYR A 734 -4.67 -23.16 -2.68
C TYR A 734 -5.90 -23.96 -3.18
N PRO A 735 -6.49 -23.62 -4.34
CA PRO A 735 -7.81 -24.15 -4.75
C PRO A 735 -7.81 -25.67 -4.94
N THR A 736 -6.66 -26.24 -5.35
CA THR A 736 -6.47 -27.68 -5.58
C THR A 736 -5.96 -28.45 -4.35
N ILE A 737 -5.84 -27.83 -3.17
CA ILE A 737 -5.18 -28.42 -1.99
C ILE A 737 -5.70 -29.81 -1.60
N PHE A 738 -7.01 -30.02 -1.74
CA PHE A 738 -7.71 -31.27 -1.39
C PHE A 738 -7.86 -32.25 -2.57
N GLN A 739 -7.37 -31.91 -3.77
CA GLN A 739 -7.35 -32.81 -4.93
C GLN A 739 -6.14 -33.76 -4.83
N ARG A 740 -6.14 -34.64 -3.83
CA ARG A 740 -5.03 -35.56 -3.53
C ARG A 740 -5.51 -36.94 -3.04
N PRO A 741 -4.69 -38.00 -3.15
CA PRO A 741 -5.00 -39.30 -2.56
C PRO A 741 -5.28 -39.20 -1.06
N GLY A 742 -6.25 -39.97 -0.56
CA GLY A 742 -6.67 -39.97 0.84
C GLY A 742 -7.66 -38.85 1.22
N VAL A 743 -8.00 -37.93 0.31
CA VAL A 743 -8.98 -36.86 0.56
C VAL A 743 -10.17 -37.00 -0.38
N LYS A 744 -11.37 -37.00 0.19
CA LYS A 744 -12.63 -37.03 -0.56
C LYS A 744 -13.40 -35.73 -0.33
N VAL A 745 -13.30 -34.82 -1.30
CA VAL A 745 -14.10 -33.59 -1.31
C VAL A 745 -15.57 -33.94 -1.58
N VAL A 746 -16.47 -33.39 -0.77
CA VAL A 746 -17.92 -33.63 -0.85
C VAL A 746 -18.68 -32.31 -0.77
N GLN A 747 -19.94 -32.31 -1.20
CA GLN A 747 -20.84 -31.15 -1.14
C GLN A 747 -21.18 -30.75 0.30
N THR A 748 -21.81 -29.57 0.44
CA THR A 748 -22.34 -29.11 1.73
C THR A 748 -23.41 -30.06 2.27
N ILE A 749 -23.48 -30.12 3.59
CA ILE A 749 -24.47 -30.90 4.33
C ILE A 749 -25.84 -30.25 4.21
N ASP A 750 -26.86 -31.06 3.93
CA ASP A 750 -28.28 -30.70 3.95
C ASP A 750 -28.86 -30.91 5.36
N HIS A 751 -28.76 -32.13 5.88
CA HIS A 751 -29.15 -32.47 7.25
C HIS A 751 -28.40 -33.67 7.82
N PHE A 752 -28.49 -33.82 9.15
CA PHE A 752 -28.06 -35.00 9.89
C PHE A 752 -29.26 -35.85 10.31
N THR A 753 -29.02 -37.14 10.48
CA THR A 753 -29.85 -38.04 11.29
C THR A 753 -29.01 -38.57 12.46
N GLU A 754 -29.52 -39.55 13.22
CA GLU A 754 -28.74 -40.12 14.32
C GLU A 754 -27.44 -40.83 13.87
N ASP A 755 -27.44 -41.43 12.68
CA ASP A 755 -26.38 -42.32 12.19
C ASP A 755 -25.96 -42.04 10.71
N GLU A 756 -26.62 -41.09 10.02
CA GLU A 756 -26.36 -40.76 8.61
C GLU A 756 -26.23 -39.23 8.39
N ILE A 757 -25.35 -38.82 7.48
CA ILE A 757 -25.18 -37.40 7.09
C ILE A 757 -25.59 -37.23 5.63
N HIS A 758 -26.61 -36.43 5.36
CA HIS A 758 -27.14 -36.19 4.02
C HIS A 758 -26.54 -34.92 3.43
N LEU A 759 -26.08 -34.99 2.18
CA LEU A 759 -25.50 -33.86 1.45
C LEU A 759 -26.51 -33.29 0.43
N VAL A 760 -26.31 -32.04 0.04
CA VAL A 760 -27.20 -31.29 -0.87
C VAL A 760 -27.32 -31.94 -2.26
N ASP A 761 -26.33 -32.74 -2.70
CA ASP A 761 -26.39 -33.50 -3.96
C ASP A 761 -27.13 -34.85 -3.86
N GLY A 762 -27.70 -35.16 -2.69
CA GLY A 762 -28.37 -36.44 -2.41
C GLY A 762 -27.42 -37.58 -2.01
N THR A 763 -26.10 -37.34 -1.97
CA THR A 763 -25.15 -38.29 -1.38
C THR A 763 -25.43 -38.45 0.11
N VAL A 764 -25.35 -39.68 0.63
CA VAL A 764 -25.45 -39.94 2.06
C VAL A 764 -24.18 -40.59 2.57
N LEU A 765 -23.56 -39.99 3.57
CA LEU A 765 -22.39 -40.52 4.26
C LEU A 765 -22.84 -41.41 5.42
N ARG A 766 -22.14 -42.52 5.61
CA ARG A 766 -22.33 -43.54 6.66
C ARG A 766 -20.99 -43.84 7.29
N ASP A 767 -21.01 -44.47 8.47
CA ASP A 767 -19.81 -44.94 9.17
C ASP A 767 -18.76 -43.83 9.43
N ILE A 768 -19.24 -42.59 9.62
CA ILE A 768 -18.44 -41.44 10.04
C ILE A 768 -18.32 -41.49 11.57
N ASP A 769 -17.11 -41.73 12.09
CA ASP A 769 -16.84 -41.79 13.53
C ASP A 769 -16.75 -40.39 14.16
N HIS A 770 -16.39 -39.36 13.37
CA HIS A 770 -16.17 -38.00 13.86
C HIS A 770 -16.48 -36.91 12.82
N VAL A 771 -17.05 -35.79 13.29
CA VAL A 771 -17.28 -34.58 12.48
C VAL A 771 -16.55 -33.41 13.14
N VAL A 772 -15.66 -32.76 12.38
CA VAL A 772 -14.85 -31.64 12.85
C VAL A 772 -15.22 -30.35 12.14
N PHE A 773 -15.65 -29.37 12.91
CA PHE A 773 -16.00 -28.04 12.45
C PHE A 773 -14.76 -27.13 12.44
N ALA A 774 -14.36 -26.73 11.24
CA ALA A 774 -13.34 -25.71 10.98
C ALA A 774 -14.01 -24.46 10.38
N THR A 775 -15.11 -24.03 11.02
CA THR A 775 -16.09 -23.05 10.53
C THR A 775 -15.89 -21.62 11.02
N GLY A 776 -14.78 -21.38 11.74
CA GLY A 776 -14.33 -20.07 12.21
C GLY A 776 -14.74 -19.78 13.66
N TYR A 777 -14.74 -18.50 14.01
CA TYR A 777 -15.03 -18.02 15.35
C TYR A 777 -16.00 -16.84 15.29
N PHE A 778 -16.72 -16.61 16.38
CA PHE A 778 -17.47 -15.37 16.57
C PHE A 778 -16.57 -14.28 17.17
N TYR A 779 -16.81 -13.02 16.79
CA TYR A 779 -16.37 -11.92 17.63
C TYR A 779 -17.09 -12.00 18.99
N SER A 780 -16.41 -11.66 20.09
CA SER A 780 -17.00 -11.62 21.43
C SER A 780 -16.43 -10.47 22.24
N SER A 781 -17.30 -9.68 22.87
CA SER A 781 -16.93 -8.58 23.78
C SER A 781 -18.09 -8.27 24.76
N PRO A 782 -18.60 -9.25 25.54
CA PRO A 782 -19.80 -9.10 26.36
C PRO A 782 -19.72 -7.97 27.39
N PHE A 783 -18.51 -7.67 27.87
CA PHE A 783 -18.24 -6.56 28.80
C PHE A 783 -18.56 -5.17 28.23
N LEU A 784 -18.82 -5.03 26.91
CA LEU A 784 -19.19 -3.76 26.27
C LEU A 784 -20.70 -3.60 26.06
N ALA A 785 -21.53 -4.57 26.45
CA ALA A 785 -22.97 -4.59 26.16
C ALA A 785 -23.76 -3.38 26.71
N ASN A 786 -23.21 -2.66 27.69
CA ASN A 786 -23.80 -1.46 28.28
C ASN A 786 -23.36 -0.14 27.62
N VAL A 787 -22.36 -0.17 26.73
CA VAL A 787 -21.73 1.03 26.13
C VAL A 787 -21.63 0.99 24.60
N ARG A 788 -21.87 -0.16 23.95
CA ARG A 788 -21.82 -0.32 22.49
C ARG A 788 -23.05 -1.07 21.96
N PRO A 789 -23.39 -0.93 20.66
CA PRO A 789 -24.38 -1.79 20.01
C PRO A 789 -24.02 -3.29 20.12
N PRO A 790 -25.00 -4.19 19.95
CA PRO A 790 -24.72 -5.62 19.79
C PRO A 790 -23.86 -5.88 18.54
N LEU A 791 -23.28 -7.08 18.48
CA LEU A 791 -22.54 -7.57 17.31
C LEU A 791 -23.44 -7.67 16.08
N GLY A 792 -22.84 -7.67 14.89
CA GLY A 792 -23.57 -7.81 13.63
C GLY A 792 -24.23 -9.19 13.49
N PRO A 793 -25.24 -9.34 12.60
CA PRO A 793 -25.93 -10.60 12.33
C PRO A 793 -25.01 -11.84 12.27
N GLY A 794 -25.36 -12.90 13.00
CA GLY A 794 -24.58 -14.14 13.05
C GLY A 794 -23.18 -13.98 13.66
N GLY A 795 -22.94 -12.95 14.48
CA GLY A 795 -21.66 -12.67 15.12
C GLY A 795 -20.50 -12.35 14.16
N HIS A 796 -20.83 -11.94 12.93
CA HIS A 796 -19.87 -11.86 11.82
C HIS A 796 -18.98 -10.62 11.82
N ARG A 797 -19.38 -9.53 12.47
CA ARG A 797 -18.60 -8.29 12.59
C ARG A 797 -18.84 -7.57 13.91
N VAL A 798 -18.01 -6.58 14.16
CA VAL A 798 -18.15 -5.59 15.23
C VAL A 798 -18.65 -4.27 14.61
N PRO A 799 -19.94 -3.91 14.76
CA PRO A 799 -20.47 -2.66 14.19
C PRO A 799 -19.92 -1.41 14.88
N GLY A 800 -20.04 -0.26 14.23
CA GLY A 800 -19.67 1.04 14.79
C GLY A 800 -18.17 1.26 14.88
N LEU A 801 -17.37 0.70 13.96
CA LEU A 801 -15.90 0.83 13.94
C LEU A 801 -15.40 1.52 12.67
N TYR A 802 -15.02 2.79 12.76
CA TYR A 802 -14.33 3.50 11.69
C TYR A 802 -12.89 2.99 11.53
N GLN A 803 -12.47 2.72 10.29
CA GLN A 803 -11.20 2.06 9.97
C GLN A 803 -10.95 0.75 10.72
N HIS A 804 -12.01 0.06 11.19
CA HIS A 804 -11.90 -1.11 12.08
C HIS A 804 -11.21 -0.84 13.45
N ILE A 805 -10.96 0.43 13.79
CA ILE A 805 -10.14 0.86 14.93
C ILE A 805 -10.97 1.71 15.90
N PHE A 806 -11.56 2.80 15.41
CA PHE A 806 -12.17 3.82 16.26
C PHE A 806 -13.64 3.56 16.47
N ASP A 807 -14.10 3.55 17.73
CA ASP A 807 -15.52 3.43 18.02
C ASP A 807 -16.26 4.72 17.61
N ILE A 808 -17.22 4.62 16.69
CA ILE A 808 -17.96 5.77 16.15
C ILE A 808 -18.84 6.44 17.23
N HIS A 809 -19.23 5.69 18.27
CA HIS A 809 -20.08 6.19 19.36
C HIS A 809 -19.29 6.91 20.46
N SER A 810 -18.01 6.59 20.64
CA SER A 810 -17.13 7.13 21.68
C SER A 810 -15.64 7.09 21.26
N PRO A 811 -15.24 7.77 20.17
CA PRO A 811 -13.91 7.62 19.56
C PRO A 811 -12.77 8.10 20.46
N ASN A 812 -13.07 9.04 21.37
CA ASN A 812 -12.13 9.56 22.36
C ASN A 812 -12.08 8.72 23.65
N THR A 813 -12.73 7.54 23.69
CA THR A 813 -12.86 6.71 24.89
C THR A 813 -12.64 5.22 24.60
N ILE A 814 -13.12 4.70 23.48
CA ILE A 814 -13.05 3.27 23.14
C ILE A 814 -12.42 3.11 21.75
N ALA A 815 -11.43 2.22 21.66
CA ALA A 815 -10.84 1.81 20.39
C ALA A 815 -10.49 0.31 20.39
N PHE A 816 -10.28 -0.25 19.20
CA PHE A 816 -10.06 -1.67 18.98
C PHE A 816 -8.72 -1.92 18.28
N VAL A 817 -8.00 -2.94 18.73
CA VAL A 817 -6.74 -3.42 18.13
C VAL A 817 -6.82 -4.93 18.02
N GLY A 818 -6.56 -5.50 16.83
CA GLY A 818 -6.70 -6.94 16.57
C GLY A 818 -7.99 -7.38 15.88
N VAL A 819 -8.85 -6.45 15.44
CA VAL A 819 -10.11 -6.77 14.73
C VAL A 819 -9.89 -7.02 13.24
N VAL A 820 -9.11 -6.15 12.57
CA VAL A 820 -8.81 -6.26 11.13
C VAL A 820 -7.84 -7.40 10.82
N ASN A 821 -8.15 -8.16 9.76
CA ASN A 821 -7.34 -9.25 9.24
C ASN A 821 -6.79 -8.90 7.85
N ALA A 822 -5.49 -8.60 7.78
CA ALA A 822 -4.82 -8.11 6.57
C ALA A 822 -3.66 -9.00 6.09
N SER A 823 -3.41 -10.14 6.74
CA SER A 823 -2.15 -10.93 6.67
C SER A 823 -0.84 -10.17 6.97
N LEU A 824 -0.90 -8.86 7.23
CA LEU A 824 0.18 -7.96 7.65
C LEU A 824 -0.01 -7.57 9.13
N THR A 825 -0.60 -8.50 9.89
CA THR A 825 -1.49 -8.16 11.00
C THR A 825 -0.80 -7.43 12.13
N TRP A 826 0.44 -7.77 12.48
CA TRP A 826 1.11 -7.15 13.63
C TRP A 826 1.48 -5.69 13.33
N LEU A 827 2.07 -5.41 12.16
CA LEU A 827 2.31 -4.03 11.69
C LEU A 827 1.00 -3.23 11.57
N THR A 828 -0.07 -3.83 11.04
CA THR A 828 -1.39 -3.19 11.01
C THR A 828 -1.85 -2.79 12.40
N TRP A 829 -1.81 -3.71 13.37
CA TRP A 829 -2.27 -3.46 14.74
C TRP A 829 -1.37 -2.46 15.49
N GLU A 830 -0.07 -2.44 15.20
CA GLU A 830 0.91 -1.49 15.73
C GLU A 830 0.64 -0.06 15.24
N LYS A 831 0.36 0.11 13.94
CA LYS A 831 -0.13 1.38 13.38
C LYS A 831 -1.44 1.81 14.00
N SER A 832 -2.43 0.91 14.10
CA SER A 832 -3.71 1.20 14.76
C SER A 832 -3.51 1.72 16.19
N ALA A 833 -2.68 1.05 16.98
CA ALA A 833 -2.38 1.45 18.35
C ALA A 833 -1.74 2.85 18.44
N PHE A 834 -0.81 3.18 17.53
CA PHE A 834 -0.15 4.48 17.53
C PHE A 834 -1.09 5.61 17.10
N LEU A 835 -1.99 5.37 16.15
CA LEU A 835 -3.02 6.33 15.77
C LEU A 835 -4.02 6.60 16.91
N ILE A 836 -4.38 5.58 17.69
CA ILE A 836 -5.20 5.76 18.91
C ILE A 836 -4.45 6.66 19.92
N ALA A 837 -3.16 6.41 20.16
CA ALA A 837 -2.34 7.23 21.05
C ALA A 837 -2.26 8.69 20.57
N LEU A 838 -2.06 8.91 19.26
CA LEU A 838 -2.05 10.25 18.66
C LEU A 838 -3.40 10.95 18.83
N LEU A 839 -4.52 10.27 18.55
CA LEU A 839 -5.87 10.84 18.71
C LEU A 839 -6.14 11.26 20.15
N TRP A 840 -5.89 10.38 21.12
CA TRP A 840 -6.15 10.67 22.53
C TRP A 840 -5.14 11.65 23.17
N SER A 841 -4.00 11.88 22.50
CA SER A 841 -3.07 12.98 22.83
C SER A 841 -3.46 14.33 22.19
N GLY A 842 -4.44 14.36 21.29
CA GLY A 842 -4.87 15.54 20.56
C GLY A 842 -3.96 15.95 19.39
N LYS A 843 -3.13 15.03 18.88
CA LYS A 843 -2.19 15.27 17.76
C LYS A 843 -2.76 14.98 16.37
N ILE A 844 -3.91 14.32 16.31
CA ILE A 844 -4.68 14.07 15.09
C ILE A 844 -6.18 14.20 15.38
N HIS A 845 -6.96 14.38 14.34
CA HIS A 845 -8.42 14.48 14.40
C HIS A 845 -9.07 13.45 13.47
N LEU A 846 -10.13 12.78 13.93
CA LEU A 846 -10.95 11.96 13.05
C LEU A 846 -11.88 12.84 12.18
N PRO A 847 -12.28 12.38 10.99
CA PRO A 847 -13.29 13.05 10.19
C PRO A 847 -14.65 13.08 10.90
N SER A 848 -15.60 13.86 10.38
CA SER A 848 -16.93 13.99 11.00
C SER A 848 -17.63 12.64 11.13
N LYS A 849 -18.55 12.55 12.09
CA LYS A 849 -19.25 11.29 12.40
C LYS A 849 -20.00 10.76 11.17
N GLU A 850 -20.57 11.64 10.35
CA GLU A 850 -21.27 11.29 9.12
C GLU A 850 -20.33 10.63 8.09
N ILE A 851 -19.07 11.07 8.00
CA ILE A 851 -18.05 10.45 7.14
C ILE A 851 -17.67 9.06 7.67
N GLN A 852 -17.59 8.91 9.00
CA GLN A 852 -17.28 7.63 9.65
C GLN A 852 -18.40 6.59 9.44
N GLU A 853 -19.66 6.97 9.69
CA GLU A 853 -20.83 6.12 9.45
C GLU A 853 -20.97 5.78 7.95
N LYS A 854 -20.70 6.75 7.08
CA LYS A 854 -20.68 6.52 5.62
C LYS A 854 -19.59 5.53 5.18
N TRP A 855 -18.39 5.59 5.76
CA TRP A 855 -17.32 4.62 5.48
C TRP A 855 -17.73 3.21 5.91
N GLU A 856 -18.38 3.06 7.07
CA GLU A 856 -18.92 1.76 7.51
C GLU A 856 -20.00 1.25 6.56
N GLN A 857 -20.94 2.11 6.14
CA GLN A 857 -21.99 1.74 5.19
C GLN A 857 -21.42 1.33 3.83
N ASP A 858 -20.58 2.18 3.20
CA ASP A 858 -20.00 1.90 1.88
C ASP A 858 -19.19 0.58 1.90
N ARG A 859 -18.50 0.27 3.00
CA ARG A 859 -17.77 -0.99 3.17
C ARG A 859 -18.68 -2.19 3.45
N LEU A 860 -19.82 -1.99 4.12
CA LEU A 860 -20.81 -3.05 4.36
C LEU A 860 -21.54 -3.41 3.05
N GLU A 861 -21.84 -2.42 2.21
CA GLU A 861 -22.36 -2.60 0.85
C GLU A 861 -21.36 -3.37 -0.03
N GLU A 862 -20.05 -3.08 0.08
CA GLU A 862 -19.00 -3.72 -0.73
C GLU A 862 -18.59 -5.13 -0.25
N LYS A 863 -18.59 -5.42 1.06
CA LYS A 863 -18.05 -6.67 1.63
C LYS A 863 -19.08 -7.57 2.31
N GLY A 864 -20.26 -7.06 2.62
CA GLY A 864 -21.23 -7.73 3.50
C GLY A 864 -20.69 -8.02 4.90
N GLU A 865 -21.51 -8.68 5.71
CA GLU A 865 -21.22 -8.93 7.13
C GLU A 865 -19.93 -9.77 7.36
N ARG A 866 -19.73 -10.84 6.58
CA ARG A 866 -18.68 -11.85 6.83
C ARG A 866 -17.26 -11.41 6.44
N LEU A 867 -17.11 -10.61 5.38
CA LEU A 867 -15.80 -10.15 4.91
C LEU A 867 -15.47 -8.73 5.39
N PHE A 868 -16.35 -8.11 6.17
CA PHE A 868 -16.24 -6.71 6.58
C PHE A 868 -14.85 -6.34 7.14
N HIS A 869 -14.31 -7.11 8.07
CA HIS A 869 -13.00 -6.85 8.70
C HIS A 869 -11.80 -7.50 7.99
N ILE A 870 -11.99 -8.07 6.79
CA ILE A 870 -10.95 -8.79 6.06
C ILE A 870 -10.46 -7.94 4.88
N LEU A 871 -9.13 -7.81 4.75
CA LEU A 871 -8.45 -7.25 3.58
C LEU A 871 -7.89 -8.42 2.76
N ASP A 872 -8.77 -9.07 2.01
CA ASP A 872 -8.48 -10.28 1.23
C ASP A 872 -7.71 -9.98 -0.06
N LEU A 873 -7.99 -8.83 -0.69
CA LEU A 873 -7.36 -8.40 -1.93
C LEU A 873 -6.07 -7.59 -1.68
N PRO A 874 -5.02 -7.72 -2.53
CA PRO A 874 -3.76 -6.98 -2.38
C PRO A 874 -3.94 -5.47 -2.28
N TYR A 875 -4.75 -4.88 -3.17
CA TYR A 875 -4.97 -3.44 -3.20
C TYR A 875 -5.60 -2.93 -1.90
N GLU A 876 -6.54 -3.66 -1.29
CA GLU A 876 -7.24 -3.23 -0.06
C GLU A 876 -6.29 -3.03 1.12
N ARG A 877 -5.17 -3.75 1.14
CA ARG A 877 -4.13 -3.61 2.16
C ARG A 877 -3.34 -2.34 1.96
N VAL A 878 -3.05 -2.00 0.71
CA VAL A 878 -2.46 -0.72 0.34
C VAL A 878 -3.44 0.41 0.71
N LEU A 879 -4.71 0.32 0.29
CA LEU A 879 -5.75 1.32 0.59
C LEU A 879 -5.91 1.55 2.09
N PHE A 880 -6.00 0.47 2.86
CA PHE A 880 -6.15 0.57 4.31
C PHE A 880 -4.93 1.22 4.97
N PHE A 881 -3.71 0.89 4.53
CA PHE A 881 -2.50 1.56 5.01
C PHE A 881 -2.47 3.03 4.60
N ASP A 882 -3.06 3.40 3.47
CA ASP A 882 -3.15 4.78 3.01
C ASP A 882 -4.15 5.57 3.86
N GLU A 883 -5.39 5.09 3.96
CA GLU A 883 -6.46 5.71 4.72
C GLU A 883 -6.07 5.90 6.21
N ILE A 884 -5.34 4.97 6.83
CA ILE A 884 -4.87 5.13 8.22
C ILE A 884 -3.64 6.07 8.36
N ASN A 885 -2.80 6.21 7.33
CA ASN A 885 -1.70 7.17 7.36
C ASN A 885 -2.18 8.60 7.01
N GLU A 886 -3.22 8.74 6.19
CA GLU A 886 -3.92 10.00 5.93
C GLU A 886 -4.47 10.60 7.23
N LEU A 887 -5.00 9.78 8.16
CA LEU A 887 -5.39 10.22 9.50
C LEU A 887 -4.22 10.80 10.33
N ALA A 888 -2.96 10.48 9.99
CA ALA A 888 -1.78 11.05 10.63
C ALA A 888 -1.12 12.20 9.85
N ALA A 889 -1.69 12.65 8.72
CA ALA A 889 -1.08 13.68 7.87
C ALA A 889 -0.80 14.99 8.63
N GLU A 890 -1.69 15.39 9.55
CA GLU A 890 -1.50 16.54 10.43
C GLU A 890 -0.23 16.39 11.29
N TYR A 891 -0.16 15.30 12.08
CA TYR A 891 1.00 14.96 12.91
C TYR A 891 2.30 14.88 12.11
N LEU A 892 2.29 14.18 10.96
CA LEU A 892 3.44 14.04 10.06
C LEU A 892 3.92 15.40 9.48
N SER A 893 3.03 16.37 9.32
CA SER A 893 3.38 17.71 8.80
C SER A 893 3.97 18.64 9.86
N GLN A 894 3.63 18.44 11.14
CA GLN A 894 3.97 19.37 12.24
C GLN A 894 5.12 18.85 13.12
N GLU A 895 5.06 17.59 13.56
CA GLU A 895 5.97 17.04 14.57
C GLU A 895 6.63 15.73 14.15
N GLY A 896 5.86 14.84 13.49
CA GLY A 896 6.22 13.47 13.20
C GLY A 896 6.87 13.23 11.84
N ALA A 897 7.49 14.25 11.22
CA ALA A 897 7.97 14.17 9.84
C ALA A 897 8.85 12.94 9.55
N ASP A 898 9.72 12.58 10.50
CA ASP A 898 10.64 11.43 10.44
C ASP A 898 10.08 10.16 11.14
N ASP A 899 8.78 10.08 11.48
CA ASP A 899 8.22 8.91 12.16
C ASP A 899 8.20 7.66 11.26
N THR A 900 8.97 6.65 11.67
CA THR A 900 9.19 5.43 10.90
C THR A 900 8.04 4.42 10.96
N LEU A 901 7.16 4.49 11.96
CA LEU A 901 6.00 3.61 12.09
C LEU A 901 4.84 4.07 11.19
N LEU A 902 4.73 5.37 10.95
CA LEU A 902 3.74 5.98 10.04
C LEU A 902 4.18 6.06 8.56
N ARG A 903 5.25 5.36 8.19
CA ARG A 903 5.57 5.11 6.77
C ARG A 903 4.42 4.40 6.04
N GLY A 904 4.31 4.59 4.74
CA GLY A 904 3.29 3.93 3.92
C GLY A 904 3.54 2.44 3.73
N PHE A 905 2.68 1.85 2.90
CA PHE A 905 2.62 0.41 2.73
C PHE A 905 3.98 -0.18 2.28
N PRO A 906 4.56 -1.13 3.03
CA PRO A 906 5.82 -1.76 2.66
C PRO A 906 5.59 -2.72 1.47
N PHE A 907 5.76 -2.23 0.24
CA PHE A 907 5.43 -2.99 -0.97
C PHE A 907 6.15 -4.34 -1.09
N GLU A 908 7.40 -4.42 -0.60
CA GLU A 908 8.17 -5.67 -0.52
C GLU A 908 7.41 -6.78 0.22
N PHE A 909 6.54 -6.45 1.19
CA PHE A 909 5.75 -7.47 1.91
C PHE A 909 4.70 -8.17 1.02
N ILE A 910 4.25 -7.54 -0.07
CA ILE A 910 3.40 -8.21 -1.07
C ILE A 910 4.24 -9.14 -1.93
N LEU A 911 5.46 -8.72 -2.31
CA LEU A 911 6.40 -9.56 -3.05
C LEU A 911 6.80 -10.80 -2.22
N ASP A 912 7.08 -10.64 -0.92
CA ASP A 912 7.33 -11.73 0.02
C ASP A 912 6.12 -12.66 0.19
N LEU A 913 4.89 -12.11 0.29
CA LEU A 913 3.67 -12.93 0.38
C LEU A 913 3.49 -13.82 -0.87
N ILE A 914 3.80 -13.27 -2.05
CA ILE A 914 3.74 -13.98 -3.34
C ILE A 914 4.89 -14.99 -3.45
N ALA A 915 6.11 -14.60 -3.10
CA ALA A 915 7.32 -15.43 -3.14
C ALA A 915 7.30 -16.58 -2.13
N GLY A 916 6.55 -16.46 -1.03
CA GLY A 916 6.33 -17.53 -0.07
C GLY A 916 5.37 -18.63 -0.53
N ARG A 917 4.45 -18.35 -1.46
CA ARG A 917 3.43 -19.32 -1.91
C ARG A 917 4.05 -20.65 -2.39
N PRO A 918 5.12 -20.69 -3.21
CA PRO A 918 5.83 -21.93 -3.55
C PRO A 918 6.38 -22.69 -2.33
N ALA A 919 6.92 -21.99 -1.33
CA ALA A 919 7.47 -22.61 -0.12
C ALA A 919 6.35 -23.25 0.74
N LYS A 920 5.19 -22.60 0.90
CA LYS A 920 4.04 -23.19 1.60
C LYS A 920 3.40 -24.34 0.82
N LEU A 921 3.36 -24.27 -0.52
CA LEU A 921 2.94 -25.41 -1.37
C LEU A 921 3.86 -26.63 -1.18
N LYS A 922 5.19 -26.42 -1.15
CA LYS A 922 6.17 -27.48 -0.83
C LYS A 922 5.94 -28.06 0.57
N HIS A 923 5.67 -27.22 1.57
CA HIS A 923 5.32 -27.66 2.93
C HIS A 923 4.04 -28.51 2.95
N TYR A 924 3.03 -28.18 2.14
CA TYR A 924 1.82 -29.00 1.93
C TYR A 924 2.00 -30.20 0.98
N GLY A 925 3.23 -30.52 0.58
CA GLY A 925 3.55 -31.68 -0.27
C GLY A 925 3.08 -31.56 -1.73
N ILE A 926 2.89 -30.34 -2.26
CA ILE A 926 2.51 -30.11 -3.66
C ILE A 926 3.77 -29.78 -4.47
N SER A 927 4.04 -30.56 -5.52
CA SER A 927 5.21 -30.39 -6.40
C SER A 927 4.96 -29.53 -7.64
N GLU A 928 3.74 -29.49 -8.17
CA GLU A 928 3.36 -28.71 -9.36
C GLU A 928 2.00 -28.03 -9.14
N ASP A 929 1.93 -26.70 -9.32
CA ASP A 929 0.68 -25.93 -9.26
C ASP A 929 0.00 -25.92 -10.62
N VAL A 930 -0.89 -26.90 -10.86
CA VAL A 930 -1.67 -27.03 -12.10
C VAL A 930 -2.76 -25.95 -12.23
N GLY A 931 -2.93 -25.06 -11.24
CA GLY A 931 -3.95 -23.99 -11.25
C GLY A 931 -3.42 -22.56 -11.30
N GLY A 932 -2.10 -22.35 -11.19
CA GLY A 932 -1.51 -21.01 -10.97
C GLY A 932 -0.94 -20.29 -12.20
N ARG A 933 -0.74 -20.99 -13.33
CA ARG A 933 -0.19 -20.38 -14.57
C ARG A 933 -0.88 -20.94 -15.81
N GLY A 934 -1.54 -20.06 -16.55
CA GLY A 934 -1.84 -20.29 -17.97
C GLY A 934 -2.91 -21.34 -18.28
N VAL A 935 -4.13 -21.16 -17.76
CA VAL A 935 -5.32 -21.65 -18.49
C VAL A 935 -5.77 -20.52 -19.43
N PRO A 936 -5.63 -20.64 -20.75
CA PRO A 936 -6.25 -19.70 -21.70
C PRO A 936 -7.76 -19.82 -21.54
N GLY A 937 -8.41 -18.76 -21.03
CA GLY A 937 -9.82 -18.77 -20.62
C GLY A 937 -10.06 -18.52 -19.14
N ALA A 938 -9.03 -18.56 -18.28
CA ALA A 938 -9.09 -18.01 -16.91
C ALA A 938 -8.97 -16.48 -16.88
N THR A 939 -9.61 -15.80 -17.83
CA THR A 939 -9.79 -14.35 -17.80
C THR A 939 -10.80 -14.04 -16.70
N ALA A 940 -10.38 -13.32 -15.67
CA ALA A 940 -11.24 -12.61 -14.72
C ALA A 940 -12.56 -13.32 -14.32
N VAL A 941 -12.50 -14.57 -13.84
CA VAL A 941 -13.59 -15.16 -13.03
C VAL A 941 -13.42 -14.73 -11.56
N ILE A 942 -13.23 -13.43 -11.35
CA ILE A 942 -13.80 -12.75 -10.19
C ILE A 942 -15.28 -12.62 -10.58
N LEU A 943 -16.05 -13.69 -10.31
CA LEU A 943 -17.49 -13.59 -10.44
C LEU A 943 -17.97 -12.55 -9.43
N ASP A 944 -18.66 -11.55 -9.95
CA ASP A 944 -19.43 -10.60 -9.17
C ASP A 944 -20.62 -11.34 -8.55
N SER A 945 -20.34 -12.13 -7.49
CA SER A 945 -21.34 -12.93 -6.78
C SER A 945 -21.99 -12.12 -5.65
N ALA A 946 -22.21 -10.83 -5.88
CA ALA A 946 -23.05 -9.98 -5.05
C ALA A 946 -24.54 -10.11 -5.43
N ASP A 947 -24.84 -10.37 -6.71
CA ASP A 947 -26.21 -10.46 -7.25
C ASP A 947 -26.72 -11.91 -7.39
N VAL A 948 -26.82 -12.63 -6.27
CA VAL A 948 -27.77 -13.75 -6.13
C VAL A 948 -28.68 -13.47 -4.93
N GLU A 949 -29.98 -13.35 -5.22
CA GLU A 949 -31.00 -12.75 -4.36
C GLU A 949 -30.96 -13.20 -2.89
N ASN A 950 -30.56 -12.29 -2.00
CA ASN A 950 -30.76 -12.46 -0.55
C ASN A 950 -32.09 -11.81 -0.11
N ARG A 951 -33.20 -12.25 -0.71
CA ARG A 951 -34.56 -11.85 -0.29
C ARG A 951 -35.07 -12.80 0.78
N GLY A 952 -34.96 -12.38 2.04
CA GLY A 952 -35.58 -13.08 3.16
C GLY A 952 -37.10 -13.15 3.03
N GLY A 953 -37.64 -14.36 2.88
CA GLY A 953 -39.08 -14.60 2.91
C GLY A 953 -39.58 -14.72 4.34
N GLN A 954 -40.39 -13.75 4.80
CA GLN A 954 -41.33 -13.98 5.90
C GLN A 954 -42.57 -14.72 5.37
N THR A 955 -43.21 -15.47 6.26
CA THR A 955 -44.30 -16.42 5.97
C THR A 955 -45.62 -15.75 5.57
N ASP A 956 -46.41 -16.41 4.71
CA ASP A 956 -47.77 -16.86 5.07
C ASP A 956 -48.53 -17.64 3.96
N THR A 957 -48.72 -18.94 4.21
CA THR A 957 -49.83 -19.84 3.73
C THR A 957 -50.06 -20.14 2.23
N PRO A 958 -50.72 -21.28 1.87
CA PRO A 958 -50.52 -21.94 0.58
C PRO A 958 -51.76 -22.06 -0.34
N THR A 959 -51.54 -22.09 -1.66
CA THR A 959 -52.48 -22.68 -2.65
C THR A 959 -51.78 -23.17 -3.93
N SER A 960 -51.81 -24.49 -4.13
CA SER A 960 -52.03 -25.25 -5.39
C SER A 960 -51.36 -24.88 -6.74
N ALA A 961 -50.76 -25.93 -7.33
CA ALA A 961 -50.91 -26.39 -8.72
C ALA A 961 -49.98 -25.88 -9.85
N ASP A 962 -48.98 -26.73 -10.13
CA ASP A 962 -48.81 -27.51 -11.38
C ASP A 962 -48.07 -26.93 -12.61
N SER A 963 -47.32 -27.82 -13.29
CA SER A 963 -46.46 -27.65 -14.48
C SER A 963 -45.25 -26.68 -14.39
N GLY A 964 -44.08 -26.94 -14.98
CA GLY A 964 -43.57 -28.13 -15.67
C GLY A 964 -42.48 -27.83 -16.72
N VAL A 965 -41.39 -28.63 -16.73
CA VAL A 965 -40.47 -28.94 -17.86
C VAL A 965 -39.26 -28.01 -18.17
N ASP A 966 -38.08 -28.55 -17.86
CA ASP A 966 -36.77 -28.64 -18.55
C ASP A 966 -35.89 -27.45 -19.02
N PHE A 967 -34.59 -27.64 -18.73
CA PHE A 967 -33.42 -26.92 -19.22
C PHE A 967 -32.97 -27.37 -20.63
N VAL A 968 -32.58 -26.44 -21.52
CA VAL A 968 -31.50 -26.64 -22.51
C VAL A 968 -30.72 -25.33 -22.74
N SER A 969 -29.39 -25.46 -22.87
CA SER A 969 -28.38 -24.42 -23.13
C SER A 969 -28.53 -23.63 -24.46
N ALA A 970 -27.99 -22.41 -24.51
CA ALA A 970 -27.91 -21.60 -25.73
C ALA A 970 -26.57 -20.84 -25.92
N GLU A 971 -25.47 -21.58 -26.13
CA GLU A 971 -24.37 -21.05 -26.95
C GLU A 971 -24.78 -21.07 -28.44
N ALA A 972 -25.34 -19.97 -28.95
CA ALA A 972 -25.30 -19.59 -30.37
C ALA A 972 -26.18 -18.35 -30.67
N LYS A 973 -25.53 -17.21 -30.96
CA LYS A 973 -25.86 -16.24 -32.03
C LYS A 973 -25.13 -14.92 -31.79
N LEU A 974 -23.93 -14.80 -32.37
CA LEU A 974 -23.29 -13.52 -32.60
C LEU A 974 -22.84 -13.51 -34.06
N LEU A 975 -23.59 -12.80 -34.91
CA LEU A 975 -23.32 -12.37 -36.30
C LEU A 975 -24.64 -12.11 -37.02
N ALA A 976 -24.96 -10.84 -37.30
CA ALA A 976 -25.55 -10.35 -38.56
C ALA A 976 -26.12 -8.92 -38.43
N LEU A 977 -25.63 -8.06 -39.34
CA LEU A 977 -26.26 -6.89 -39.98
C LEU A 977 -25.90 -5.48 -39.47
N GLU A 978 -25.05 -4.84 -40.26
CA GLU A 978 -24.94 -3.40 -40.40
C GLU A 978 -26.00 -2.82 -41.37
N ASP A 979 -26.09 -1.50 -41.36
CA ASP A 979 -26.49 -0.58 -42.44
C ASP A 979 -27.98 -0.30 -42.77
N ARG A 980 -28.40 0.96 -42.47
CA ARG A 980 -29.07 1.89 -43.42
C ARG A 980 -29.34 3.32 -42.86
N ASN A 981 -28.40 4.23 -43.14
CA ASN A 981 -28.53 5.66 -43.57
C ASN A 981 -29.66 6.65 -43.13
N ILE A 982 -29.22 7.80 -42.55
CA ILE A 982 -29.46 9.24 -42.95
C ILE A 982 -30.91 9.81 -42.87
N GLN A 983 -31.31 10.66 -41.88
CA GLN A 983 -31.09 12.14 -41.65
C GLN A 983 -31.94 13.12 -42.55
N PRO A 984 -32.16 14.43 -42.22
CA PRO A 984 -32.59 15.07 -40.94
C PRO A 984 -33.58 16.29 -41.11
N VAL A 985 -34.24 16.80 -40.04
CA VAL A 985 -34.88 18.18 -40.01
C VAL A 985 -34.95 18.79 -38.59
N HIS A 986 -34.67 20.10 -38.44
CA HIS A 986 -34.96 20.96 -37.27
C HIS A 986 -36.04 22.01 -37.63
N HIS A 987 -36.81 22.71 -36.77
CA HIS A 987 -36.84 23.09 -35.33
C HIS A 987 -38.36 23.27 -34.91
N GLN A 988 -38.85 23.67 -33.72
CA GLN A 988 -38.31 24.16 -32.44
C GLN A 988 -39.30 23.93 -31.26
N VAL A 989 -38.77 23.87 -30.02
CA VAL A 989 -39.32 24.16 -28.67
C VAL A 989 -40.84 24.47 -28.48
N GLN A 990 -41.53 23.70 -27.61
CA GLN A 990 -42.05 24.16 -26.28
C GLN A 990 -42.53 23.00 -25.33
N GLN A 991 -41.85 22.88 -24.20
CA GLN A 991 -42.04 22.13 -22.92
C GLN A 991 -43.09 20.99 -22.69
N ALA A 992 -42.56 19.82 -22.25
CA ALA A 992 -43.09 18.78 -21.32
C ALA A 992 -44.43 18.04 -21.64
N PRO A 993 -44.73 16.79 -21.14
CA PRO A 993 -44.12 16.02 -20.03
C PRO A 993 -43.91 14.49 -20.35
N ALA A 994 -44.01 13.61 -19.32
CA ALA A 994 -44.07 12.13 -19.31
C ALA A 994 -42.72 11.35 -19.47
N VAL A 995 -42.38 10.24 -18.78
CA VAL A 995 -43.06 9.15 -18.02
C VAL A 995 -43.26 7.83 -18.81
N ILE A 996 -42.51 6.79 -18.39
CA ILE A 996 -42.70 5.31 -18.54
C ILE A 996 -42.04 4.53 -19.72
N SER A 997 -40.94 3.85 -19.35
CA SER A 997 -40.50 2.45 -19.58
C SER A 997 -40.11 1.85 -20.95
N ALA A 998 -39.00 1.09 -20.86
CA ALA A 998 -38.73 -0.21 -21.50
C ALA A 998 -38.44 -0.27 -23.01
N ALA A 999 -37.14 -0.24 -23.34
CA ALA A 999 -36.39 -1.45 -23.70
C ALA A 999 -34.93 -1.28 -23.29
#